data_AF-A0A7G9NSD4-F1
#
_entry.id   AF-A0A7G9NSD4-F1
#
_cell.length_a   1.000
_cell.length_b   1.000
_cell.length_c   1.000
_cell.angle_alpha   90.00
_cell.angle_beta   90.00
_cell.angle_gamma   90.00
#
_symmetry.space_group_name_H-M   'P 1'
#
loop_
_entity.id
_entity.type
_entity.pdbx_description
1 polymer ?
#
loop_
_entity_poly.entity_id
_entity_poly.type
_entity_poly.pdbx_seq_one_letter_code
_entity_poly.pdbx_strand_id
1 'polypeptide(L)'
;MLSRCWSMLIVSLVVSVGGPATFAAGGSDSGRLHVLMLGDGGHHRPAQRLVDIAPYLLHRGIDLVYTDDIDDLNAVSLARYDALLLYANIDTISDDHARALLDYVAGGGGFVPVHCASYCFRNNPKIVALIGGQFKSHETGTFRTKIIAPDHPVMRDFAGFESWDETYIHTLHNPQHRTVLSERDGEPYTWVRTHGKGRVFYTAWGHDQRTFTNPGFRELLERGIRWACGDDSPAATITRRPVLEPFEYVKTDKVPYYPPGGDRSGTGVWNLMPKPLSPAESMKHAITPAGFDLKLFACDPQIKKPVCMAWDDRGRLWVAETIDYPNRIAPDEGRDRITICEDTDHDGIADKFTVFAEGLNIPTSMCFANGGLIVLQAPDTLYFQDIDNDDVADVRRVLFTGWSKHDTHAGPSNLRYGLDNWIYGTVGYAGFNGVVGGEHHKFSMGIYRFKPDGSKLEYLRATNNNTWGLGQSEDGLIFASTANNNPSNHLPIANRYYQRVADFKAAALRPIADSSRFLPITDKVRQVDVHGGYTSGASHSIYTARAYPRAYWNSTAFVNGPTGHLLGVFRLMRHGTAVSSHNPFNLVVGDDEWFAPIIAEVGPDGAVWFLDWYNYIVQHNPTPKGRETGPGNAYINDLRDKRHGRVYRVVYKDAPQYKPHDLTRSTPQQLVNTLVDTNMLWRLHAQRLLVQRGLPDVASSLISLVQDTSVDEVGLNTGAIHALWTLHGLHLIDEAHPMVLAVAFGALRHPSPGVRRNALQVLPSSAATVDAILKAGSLNDDDAQVRLAALLALSECPSSTIAGASIFGMIAESRNFQDAWLPDAATIAGARHSAGFLAAADSARKAAPHDDQPKVGPNLMPNASFEEIQNGQPVAWKVRNYNGPADHAIVEAGRTGDHCLKISSSVGSDTSWFVDVPVTPGALYRLSGWVKTDSVKGARGGLFNVHGLKDGVTDAISGSQDWTRVQREFRNDSRTRFSINCLFGGWGKSTGTVWYDDVSLVMVHELPTEPLQRVIRRVAADAEARQSGAIAGAARSGKPLDQGGDPARGRAIFFKNELVGCVRCHKVANEGGDVGPDLSDIAKRTDRAYILESLIDPNAKIAESYKQSPISPMPPMQLLISDDEIRDLVAFLSTLK
;
A
#
# COMPACT_ATOMS: atom_id res chain seq x y z
N MET A 1 10.78 -67.09 -6.12
CA MET A 1 9.84 -67.45 -7.21
C MET A 1 8.96 -66.22 -7.41
N LEU A 2 9.35 -65.31 -8.31
CA LEU A 2 8.91 -65.19 -9.73
C LEU A 2 7.52 -64.52 -9.80
N SER A 3 7.18 -63.51 -10.62
CA SER A 3 7.81 -62.61 -11.62
C SER A 3 6.68 -61.62 -12.01
N ARG A 4 6.86 -60.29 -12.03
CA ARG A 4 7.09 -59.39 -13.20
C ARG A 4 6.01 -59.30 -14.32
N CYS A 5 5.86 -58.05 -14.80
CA CYS A 5 5.35 -57.51 -16.09
C CYS A 5 3.89 -56.97 -16.08
N TRP A 6 3.64 -55.64 -16.21
CA TRP A 6 3.82 -54.67 -17.32
C TRP A 6 2.83 -54.81 -18.49
N SER A 7 2.04 -53.75 -18.74
CA SER A 7 1.47 -53.33 -20.04
C SER A 7 0.98 -51.87 -19.87
N MET A 8 1.82 -50.87 -20.13
CA MET A 8 1.81 -50.00 -21.33
C MET A 8 0.41 -49.66 -21.87
N LEU A 9 -0.04 -48.42 -21.64
CA LEU A 9 -1.15 -47.79 -22.34
C LEU A 9 -0.57 -46.70 -23.25
N ILE A 10 -0.63 -46.97 -24.55
CA ILE A 10 -0.23 -46.07 -25.63
C ILE A 10 -1.33 -45.01 -25.76
N VAL A 11 -0.97 -43.74 -25.55
CA VAL A 11 -1.78 -42.58 -25.93
C VAL A 11 -1.54 -42.33 -27.42
N SER A 12 -2.49 -42.73 -28.27
CA SER A 12 -2.54 -42.28 -29.65
C SER A 12 -3.19 -40.90 -29.71
N LEU A 13 -2.35 -39.91 -30.01
CA LEU A 13 -2.73 -38.54 -30.33
C LEU A 13 -3.49 -38.55 -31.68
N VAL A 14 -4.82 -38.41 -31.66
CA VAL A 14 -5.59 -38.05 -32.85
C VAL A 14 -5.75 -36.54 -32.83
N VAL A 15 -4.98 -35.88 -33.70
CA VAL A 15 -5.14 -34.46 -34.04
C VAL A 15 -6.47 -34.32 -34.79
N SER A 16 -7.53 -33.95 -34.06
CA SER A 16 -8.75 -33.44 -34.69
C SER A 16 -8.52 -31.98 -35.07
N VAL A 17 -8.46 -31.73 -36.37
CA VAL A 17 -8.46 -30.40 -36.98
C VAL A 17 -9.65 -29.60 -36.43
N GLY A 18 -9.35 -28.48 -35.78
CA GLY A 18 -10.34 -27.59 -35.17
C GLY A 18 -11.31 -27.03 -36.21
N GLY A 19 -12.60 -27.33 -36.01
CA GLY A 19 -13.67 -26.53 -36.60
C GLY A 19 -13.74 -25.15 -35.91
N PRO A 20 -14.30 -24.12 -36.57
CA PRO A 20 -14.44 -22.80 -35.98
C PRO A 20 -15.34 -22.91 -34.74
N ALA A 21 -14.83 -22.44 -33.60
CA ALA A 21 -15.61 -22.31 -32.38
C ALA A 21 -16.80 -21.39 -32.66
N THR A 22 -18.00 -21.96 -32.63
CA THR A 22 -19.25 -21.20 -32.71
C THR A 22 -19.40 -20.40 -31.43
N PHE A 23 -19.23 -19.08 -31.51
CA PHE A 23 -19.65 -18.15 -30.47
C PHE A 23 -21.18 -18.21 -30.37
N ALA A 24 -21.68 -18.94 -29.38
CA ALA A 24 -23.05 -18.79 -28.93
C ALA A 24 -23.10 -17.53 -28.07
N ALA A 25 -23.89 -16.53 -28.49
CA ALA A 25 -24.25 -15.42 -27.64
C ALA A 25 -24.92 -16.00 -26.40
N GLY A 26 -24.27 -15.89 -25.24
CA GLY A 26 -24.90 -16.18 -23.96
C GLY A 26 -26.09 -15.25 -23.83
N GLY A 27 -27.30 -15.80 -23.84
CA GLY A 27 -28.51 -15.02 -23.54
C GLY A 27 -28.37 -14.41 -22.16
N SER A 28 -28.42 -13.09 -22.07
CA SER A 28 -28.38 -12.37 -20.80
C SER A 28 -29.73 -12.51 -20.09
N ASP A 29 -29.77 -13.37 -19.08
CA ASP A 29 -30.96 -13.61 -18.25
C ASP A 29 -31.27 -12.45 -17.28
N SER A 30 -30.65 -11.27 -17.46
CA SER A 30 -30.76 -10.13 -16.51
C SER A 30 -30.99 -8.74 -17.13
N GLY A 31 -31.01 -8.59 -18.46
CA GLY A 31 -31.20 -7.28 -19.11
C GLY A 31 -30.08 -6.26 -18.89
N ARG A 32 -28.93 -6.69 -18.34
CA ARG A 32 -27.75 -5.87 -18.01
C ARG A 32 -26.62 -6.16 -19.00
N LEU A 33 -25.91 -5.13 -19.46
CA LEU A 33 -24.78 -5.25 -20.39
C LEU A 33 -23.45 -5.20 -19.63
N HIS A 34 -22.55 -6.13 -19.91
CA HIS A 34 -21.19 -6.18 -19.39
C HIS A 34 -20.20 -5.69 -20.43
N VAL A 35 -19.48 -4.61 -20.14
CA VAL A 35 -18.60 -3.93 -21.08
C VAL A 35 -17.19 -3.85 -20.51
N LEU A 36 -16.22 -4.43 -21.22
CA LEU A 36 -14.81 -4.28 -20.90
C LEU A 36 -14.31 -2.94 -21.44
N MET A 37 -13.77 -2.08 -20.59
CA MET A 37 -13.11 -0.83 -20.97
C MET A 37 -11.60 -1.04 -20.94
N LEU A 38 -10.97 -1.07 -22.12
CA LEU A 38 -9.52 -1.09 -22.27
C LEU A 38 -8.98 0.36 -22.32
N GLY A 39 -8.15 0.71 -21.34
CA GLY A 39 -7.48 1.99 -21.22
C GLY A 39 -5.95 1.89 -21.24
N ASP A 40 -5.28 2.98 -20.88
CA ASP A 40 -3.84 3.09 -20.69
C ASP A 40 -3.48 4.08 -19.57
N GLY A 41 -2.19 4.24 -19.29
CA GLY A 41 -1.65 5.26 -18.40
C GLY A 41 -1.40 6.63 -19.06
N GLY A 42 -2.05 6.91 -20.20
CA GLY A 42 -1.78 8.09 -21.04
C GLY A 42 -2.37 9.39 -20.52
N HIS A 43 -2.13 10.49 -21.26
CA HIS A 43 -2.57 11.84 -20.90
C HIS A 43 -4.10 12.03 -20.88
N HIS A 44 -4.85 11.17 -21.58
CA HIS A 44 -6.32 11.12 -21.56
C HIS A 44 -6.91 10.52 -20.27
N ARG A 45 -6.05 9.96 -19.41
CA ARG A 45 -6.37 9.38 -18.09
C ARG A 45 -7.63 8.49 -18.08
N PRO A 46 -7.68 7.39 -18.85
CA PRO A 46 -8.81 6.45 -18.93
C PRO A 46 -9.42 6.02 -17.58
N ALA A 47 -8.59 5.67 -16.59
CA ALA A 47 -9.07 5.31 -15.25
C ALA A 47 -9.83 6.46 -14.55
N GLN A 48 -9.48 7.72 -14.82
CA GLN A 48 -10.24 8.87 -14.29
C GLN A 48 -11.55 9.04 -15.04
N ARG A 49 -11.55 8.86 -16.36
CA ARG A 49 -12.76 8.93 -17.19
C ARG A 49 -13.76 7.84 -16.86
N LEU A 50 -13.29 6.63 -16.50
CA LEU A 50 -14.14 5.58 -15.94
C LEU A 50 -14.94 6.10 -14.74
N VAL A 51 -14.31 6.79 -13.79
CA VAL A 51 -14.99 7.32 -12.61
C VAL A 51 -16.06 8.36 -12.99
N ASP A 52 -15.83 9.14 -14.04
CA ASP A 52 -16.78 10.17 -14.50
C ASP A 52 -18.04 9.57 -15.17
N ILE A 53 -17.95 8.36 -15.74
CA ILE A 53 -19.01 7.75 -16.58
C ILE A 53 -19.63 6.48 -16.00
N ALA A 54 -18.85 5.67 -15.27
CA ALA A 54 -19.28 4.37 -14.76
C ALA A 54 -20.52 4.49 -13.86
N PRO A 55 -20.64 5.46 -12.93
CA PRO A 55 -21.86 5.61 -12.15
C PRO A 55 -23.07 5.82 -13.05
N TYR A 56 -22.99 6.71 -14.05
CA TYR A 56 -24.10 6.99 -14.95
C TYR A 56 -24.56 5.74 -15.72
N LEU A 57 -23.62 4.99 -16.31
CA LEU A 57 -23.90 3.78 -17.08
C LEU A 57 -24.40 2.64 -16.20
N LEU A 58 -23.84 2.49 -15.00
CA LEU A 58 -24.25 1.50 -14.03
C LEU A 58 -25.70 1.69 -13.59
N HIS A 59 -26.15 2.93 -13.38
CA HIS A 59 -27.56 3.26 -13.10
C HIS A 59 -28.51 2.87 -14.23
N ARG A 60 -27.98 2.65 -15.43
CA ARG A 60 -28.71 2.29 -16.66
C ARG A 60 -28.54 0.82 -17.03
N GLY A 61 -27.92 0.01 -16.18
CA GLY A 61 -27.73 -1.43 -16.44
C GLY A 61 -26.58 -1.72 -17.41
N ILE A 62 -25.56 -0.87 -17.47
CA ILE A 62 -24.32 -1.12 -18.21
C ILE A 62 -23.16 -1.14 -17.21
N ASP A 63 -22.56 -2.31 -17.02
CA ASP A 63 -21.39 -2.52 -16.19
C ASP A 63 -20.12 -2.26 -16.96
N LEU A 64 -19.33 -1.28 -16.51
CA LEU A 64 -17.97 -1.10 -17.01
C LEU A 64 -16.98 -1.83 -16.11
N VAL A 65 -16.23 -2.76 -16.69
CA VAL A 65 -15.05 -3.37 -16.08
C VAL A 65 -13.82 -2.78 -16.74
N TYR A 66 -12.91 -2.19 -15.97
CA TYR A 66 -11.73 -1.51 -16.50
C TYR A 66 -10.50 -2.41 -16.45
N THR A 67 -9.70 -2.34 -17.52
CA THR A 67 -8.35 -2.90 -17.58
C THR A 67 -7.45 -1.93 -18.36
N ASP A 68 -6.20 -1.82 -17.93
CA ASP A 68 -5.10 -1.21 -18.68
C ASP A 68 -4.08 -2.25 -19.15
N ASP A 69 -4.39 -3.54 -18.96
CA ASP A 69 -3.60 -4.66 -19.44
C ASP A 69 -4.07 -5.07 -20.85
N ILE A 70 -3.19 -4.92 -21.83
CA ILE A 70 -3.48 -5.32 -23.21
C ILE A 70 -3.65 -6.84 -23.35
N ASP A 71 -3.10 -7.64 -22.42
CA ASP A 71 -3.20 -9.09 -22.45
C ASP A 71 -4.64 -9.57 -22.16
N ASP A 72 -5.51 -8.70 -21.63
CA ASP A 72 -6.96 -8.95 -21.55
C ASP A 72 -7.66 -8.92 -22.91
N LEU A 73 -6.99 -8.47 -23.98
CA LEU A 73 -7.49 -8.52 -25.35
C LEU A 73 -7.30 -9.92 -25.95
N ASN A 74 -7.88 -10.92 -25.29
CA ASN A 74 -7.83 -12.33 -25.68
C ASN A 74 -9.23 -12.97 -25.72
N ALA A 75 -9.36 -14.12 -26.37
CA ALA A 75 -10.66 -14.78 -26.58
C ALA A 75 -11.38 -15.16 -25.28
N VAL A 76 -10.64 -15.59 -24.24
CA VAL A 76 -11.20 -15.99 -22.95
C VAL A 76 -11.76 -14.80 -22.19
N SER A 77 -11.05 -13.67 -22.24
CA SER A 77 -11.48 -12.42 -21.62
C SER A 77 -12.66 -11.80 -22.35
N LEU A 78 -12.57 -11.62 -23.68
CA LEU A 78 -13.62 -10.99 -24.46
C LEU A 78 -14.95 -11.78 -24.45
N ALA A 79 -14.91 -13.11 -24.37
CA ALA A 79 -16.12 -13.94 -24.30
C ALA A 79 -17.00 -13.69 -23.06
N ARG A 80 -16.49 -12.99 -22.04
CA ARG A 80 -17.24 -12.63 -20.83
C ARG A 80 -18.03 -11.32 -20.94
N TYR A 81 -17.88 -10.59 -22.05
CA TYR A 81 -18.41 -9.23 -22.19
C TYR A 81 -19.24 -9.09 -23.47
N ASP A 82 -20.30 -8.29 -23.39
CA ASP A 82 -21.19 -7.94 -24.50
C ASP A 82 -20.54 -6.92 -25.45
N ALA A 83 -19.67 -6.06 -24.92
CA ALA A 83 -18.86 -5.15 -25.74
C ALA A 83 -17.46 -4.87 -25.16
N LEU A 84 -16.56 -4.45 -26.06
CA LEU A 84 -15.28 -3.82 -25.74
C LEU A 84 -15.37 -2.31 -26.01
N LEU A 85 -15.21 -1.49 -24.98
CA LEU A 85 -14.99 -0.05 -25.08
C LEU A 85 -13.48 0.22 -25.10
N LEU A 86 -12.99 0.85 -26.16
CA LEU A 86 -11.58 1.21 -26.30
C LEU A 86 -11.42 2.71 -26.07
N TYR A 87 -10.63 3.10 -25.07
CA TYR A 87 -10.28 4.48 -24.77
C TYR A 87 -8.84 4.55 -24.27
N ALA A 88 -7.90 4.54 -25.20
CA ALA A 88 -6.46 4.44 -24.95
C ALA A 88 -5.65 5.07 -26.09
N ASN A 89 -4.33 5.21 -25.91
CA ASN A 89 -3.36 5.61 -26.93
C ASN A 89 -2.30 4.51 -27.14
N ILE A 90 -2.74 3.27 -27.36
CA ILE A 90 -1.86 2.11 -27.57
C ILE A 90 -1.51 1.99 -29.04
N ASP A 91 -0.26 2.31 -29.41
CA ASP A 91 0.16 2.38 -30.82
C ASP A 91 0.20 1.01 -31.52
N THR A 92 0.66 -0.02 -30.81
CA THR A 92 0.91 -1.34 -31.39
C THR A 92 0.03 -2.44 -30.78
N ILE A 93 -0.40 -3.38 -31.61
CA ILE A 93 -1.08 -4.61 -31.19
C ILE A 93 -0.34 -5.84 -31.74
N SER A 94 -0.31 -6.93 -30.96
CA SER A 94 0.19 -8.22 -31.43
C SER A 94 -0.80 -8.87 -32.41
N ASP A 95 -0.32 -9.80 -33.24
CA ASP A 95 -1.20 -10.52 -34.18
C ASP A 95 -2.27 -11.35 -33.46
N ASP A 96 -1.95 -11.88 -32.28
CA ASP A 96 -2.88 -12.69 -31.49
C ASP A 96 -3.99 -11.84 -30.86
N HIS A 97 -3.65 -10.68 -30.30
CA HIS A 97 -4.66 -9.75 -29.77
C HIS A 97 -5.53 -9.16 -30.89
N ALA A 98 -4.92 -8.84 -32.04
CA ALA A 98 -5.67 -8.34 -33.19
C ALA A 98 -6.65 -9.40 -33.72
N ARG A 99 -6.23 -10.67 -33.77
CA ARG A 99 -7.11 -11.78 -34.16
C ARG A 99 -8.25 -11.96 -33.17
N ALA A 100 -7.98 -11.96 -31.87
CA ALA A 100 -9.00 -12.08 -30.83
C ALA A 100 -10.06 -10.98 -30.94
N LEU A 101 -9.64 -9.73 -31.14
CA LEU A 101 -10.57 -8.60 -31.33
C LEU A 101 -11.41 -8.74 -32.62
N LEU A 102 -10.77 -9.06 -33.75
CA LEU A 102 -11.48 -9.24 -35.02
C LEU A 102 -12.50 -10.38 -34.94
N ASP A 103 -12.11 -11.52 -34.37
CA ASP A 103 -12.97 -12.69 -34.24
C ASP A 103 -14.13 -12.43 -33.27
N TYR A 104 -13.88 -11.73 -32.17
CA TYR A 104 -14.90 -11.32 -31.21
C TYR A 104 -15.98 -10.46 -31.87
N VAL A 105 -15.59 -9.40 -32.60
CA VAL A 105 -16.55 -8.53 -33.28
C VAL A 105 -17.23 -9.26 -34.43
N ALA A 106 -16.49 -10.01 -35.25
CA ALA A 106 -17.08 -10.81 -36.32
C ALA A 106 -18.10 -11.84 -35.79
N GLY A 107 -17.87 -12.37 -34.59
CA GLY A 107 -18.74 -13.31 -33.88
C GLY A 107 -20.02 -12.71 -33.31
N GLY A 108 -20.09 -11.38 -33.17
CA GLY A 108 -21.27 -10.68 -32.64
C GLY A 108 -21.00 -9.73 -31.46
N GLY A 109 -19.77 -9.69 -30.95
CA GLY A 109 -19.38 -8.77 -29.88
C GLY A 109 -19.47 -7.30 -30.30
N GLY A 110 -19.91 -6.44 -29.40
CA GLY A 110 -19.94 -5.00 -29.62
C GLY A 110 -18.55 -4.37 -29.53
N PHE A 111 -18.26 -3.38 -30.36
CA PHE A 111 -17.00 -2.62 -30.27
C PHE A 111 -17.25 -1.12 -30.26
N VAL A 112 -16.74 -0.45 -29.23
CA VAL A 112 -17.04 0.94 -28.90
C VAL A 112 -15.74 1.75 -28.74
N PRO A 113 -14.99 2.02 -29.82
CA PRO A 113 -13.85 2.93 -29.77
C PRO A 113 -14.30 4.39 -29.55
N VAL A 114 -13.63 5.09 -28.62
CA VAL A 114 -13.95 6.47 -28.23
C VAL A 114 -12.73 7.37 -28.35
N HIS A 115 -12.92 8.56 -28.92
CA HIS A 115 -11.95 9.65 -28.98
C HIS A 115 -10.57 9.22 -29.50
N CYS A 116 -9.59 9.10 -28.60
CA CYS A 116 -8.20 8.74 -28.84
C CYS A 116 -8.02 7.33 -29.41
N ALA A 117 -9.05 6.47 -29.32
CA ALA A 117 -9.03 5.12 -29.87
C ALA A 117 -8.73 5.09 -31.39
N SER A 118 -9.01 6.16 -32.14
CA SER A 118 -8.62 6.24 -33.56
C SER A 118 -7.10 6.37 -33.78
N TYR A 119 -6.32 6.58 -32.72
CA TYR A 119 -4.86 6.49 -32.72
C TYR A 119 -4.36 5.09 -32.38
N CYS A 120 -5.20 4.17 -31.92
CA CYS A 120 -4.74 2.85 -31.50
C CYS A 120 -4.37 1.94 -32.68
N PHE A 121 -3.43 1.03 -32.41
CA PHE A 121 -3.16 -0.16 -33.20
C PHE A 121 -2.79 0.13 -34.67
N ARG A 122 -2.05 1.22 -34.90
CA ARG A 122 -1.72 1.73 -36.24
C ARG A 122 -0.83 0.78 -37.04
N ASN A 123 -0.14 -0.13 -36.35
CA ASN A 123 0.62 -1.21 -36.99
C ASN A 123 -0.27 -2.28 -37.65
N ASN A 124 -1.58 -2.33 -37.36
CA ASN A 124 -2.49 -3.32 -37.92
C ASN A 124 -3.61 -2.67 -38.76
N PRO A 125 -3.52 -2.68 -40.11
CA PRO A 125 -4.48 -1.99 -40.97
C PRO A 125 -5.90 -2.57 -40.90
N LYS A 126 -6.07 -3.84 -40.49
CA LYS A 126 -7.40 -4.44 -40.32
C LYS A 126 -8.13 -3.86 -39.12
N ILE A 127 -7.40 -3.57 -38.03
CA ILE A 127 -7.99 -2.94 -36.84
C ILE A 127 -8.30 -1.47 -37.10
N VAL A 128 -7.43 -0.73 -37.80
CA VAL A 128 -7.74 0.63 -38.27
C VAL A 128 -9.01 0.63 -39.13
N ALA A 129 -9.10 -0.32 -40.06
CA ALA A 129 -10.30 -0.52 -40.86
C ALA A 129 -11.50 -0.98 -40.03
N LEU A 130 -11.33 -1.62 -38.86
CA LEU A 130 -12.42 -1.97 -37.92
C LEU A 130 -12.88 -0.78 -37.07
N ILE A 131 -12.01 0.19 -36.77
CA ILE A 131 -12.40 1.45 -36.08
C ILE A 131 -13.16 2.36 -37.04
N GLY A 132 -12.68 2.51 -38.28
CA GLY A 132 -13.40 3.19 -39.36
C GLY A 132 -12.84 4.53 -39.78
N GLY A 133 -11.77 4.95 -39.13
CA GLY A 133 -10.94 6.10 -39.44
C GLY A 133 -9.75 6.09 -38.49
N GLN A 134 -8.64 6.65 -38.94
CA GLN A 134 -7.43 6.81 -38.15
C GLN A 134 -7.24 8.27 -37.82
N PHE A 135 -6.80 8.59 -36.61
CA PHE A 135 -6.42 9.95 -36.24
C PHE A 135 -5.36 10.53 -37.18
N LYS A 136 -5.52 11.77 -37.62
CA LYS A 136 -4.53 12.53 -38.42
C LYS A 136 -4.01 13.75 -37.67
N SER A 137 -4.90 14.61 -37.20
CA SER A 137 -4.57 15.88 -36.52
C SER A 137 -5.78 16.39 -35.74
N HIS A 138 -5.57 17.34 -34.85
CA HIS A 138 -6.64 18.06 -34.17
C HIS A 138 -6.22 19.51 -33.87
N GLU A 139 -7.21 20.35 -33.57
CA GLU A 139 -7.04 21.56 -32.77
C GLU A 139 -7.88 21.41 -31.49
N THR A 140 -8.28 22.51 -30.85
CA THR A 140 -9.20 22.49 -29.69
C THR A 140 -10.22 23.62 -29.80
N GLY A 141 -11.41 23.41 -29.26
CA GLY A 141 -12.42 24.46 -29.22
C GLY A 141 -13.74 23.98 -28.64
N THR A 142 -14.66 24.93 -28.41
CA THR A 142 -16.05 24.64 -28.07
C THR A 142 -16.88 24.61 -29.34
N PHE A 143 -17.56 23.48 -29.59
CA PHE A 143 -18.39 23.33 -30.78
C PHE A 143 -19.54 22.35 -30.54
N ARG A 144 -20.47 22.31 -31.50
CA ARG A 144 -21.56 21.35 -31.61
C ARG A 144 -21.45 20.63 -32.95
N THR A 145 -21.72 19.32 -32.97
CA THR A 145 -21.81 18.56 -34.23
C THR A 145 -23.20 18.67 -34.85
N LYS A 146 -23.26 18.61 -36.18
CA LYS A 146 -24.50 18.51 -36.93
C LYS A 146 -24.91 17.04 -37.03
N ILE A 147 -26.13 16.71 -36.61
CA ILE A 147 -26.69 15.36 -36.74
C ILE A 147 -27.08 15.14 -38.21
N ILE A 148 -26.56 14.08 -38.83
CA ILE A 148 -26.73 13.77 -40.26
C ILE A 148 -27.69 12.59 -40.47
N ALA A 149 -27.80 11.70 -39.49
CA ALA A 149 -28.72 10.56 -39.53
C ALA A 149 -29.74 10.60 -38.38
N PRO A 150 -30.66 11.59 -38.35
CA PRO A 150 -31.59 11.78 -37.22
C PRO A 150 -32.53 10.59 -36.99
N ASP A 151 -32.82 9.80 -38.03
CA ASP A 151 -33.71 8.64 -37.93
C ASP A 151 -33.04 7.36 -37.41
N HIS A 152 -31.70 7.35 -37.34
CA HIS A 152 -30.92 6.20 -36.86
C HIS A 152 -31.22 5.92 -35.38
N PRO A 153 -31.34 4.66 -34.92
CA PRO A 153 -31.68 4.34 -33.53
C PRO A 153 -30.85 5.08 -32.48
N VAL A 154 -29.54 5.20 -32.71
CA VAL A 154 -28.61 5.96 -31.83
C VAL A 154 -28.97 7.45 -31.76
N MET A 155 -29.41 8.08 -32.86
CA MET A 155 -29.61 9.54 -32.95
C MET A 155 -31.08 9.97 -32.84
N ARG A 156 -32.03 9.02 -32.90
CA ARG A 156 -33.46 9.31 -32.78
C ARG A 156 -33.74 9.99 -31.45
N ASP A 157 -34.38 11.16 -31.52
CA ASP A 157 -34.70 12.04 -30.38
C ASP A 157 -33.48 12.55 -29.59
N PHE A 158 -32.26 12.42 -30.13
CA PHE A 158 -31.06 12.97 -29.51
C PHE A 158 -30.90 14.46 -29.88
N ALA A 159 -30.94 15.34 -28.89
CA ALA A 159 -30.88 16.80 -29.10
C ALA A 159 -29.49 17.34 -29.47
N GLY A 160 -28.46 16.50 -29.42
CA GLY A 160 -27.06 16.90 -29.50
C GLY A 160 -26.61 17.69 -28.27
N PHE A 161 -25.33 18.06 -28.25
CA PHE A 161 -24.73 18.84 -27.18
C PHE A 161 -23.60 19.72 -27.71
N GLU A 162 -23.18 20.66 -26.87
CA GLU A 162 -21.99 21.48 -27.07
C GLU A 162 -21.00 21.18 -25.95
N SER A 163 -19.72 21.03 -26.30
CA SER A 163 -18.63 20.82 -25.33
C SER A 163 -17.34 21.43 -25.89
N TRP A 164 -16.44 21.79 -24.99
CA TRP A 164 -15.03 22.00 -25.37
C TRP A 164 -14.40 20.63 -25.58
N ASP A 165 -13.77 20.40 -26.74
CA ASP A 165 -13.11 19.14 -27.08
C ASP A 165 -12.02 19.37 -28.16
N GLU A 166 -11.32 18.31 -28.55
CA GLU A 166 -10.38 18.33 -29.66
C GLU A 166 -11.09 18.18 -31.02
N THR A 167 -10.76 19.06 -31.95
CA THR A 167 -11.39 19.11 -33.28
C THR A 167 -10.75 18.09 -34.23
N TYR A 168 -10.90 16.79 -33.94
CA TYR A 168 -10.28 15.70 -34.68
C TYR A 168 -10.55 15.77 -36.18
N ILE A 169 -9.51 15.46 -36.96
CA ILE A 169 -9.53 15.15 -38.38
C ILE A 169 -8.97 13.75 -38.55
N HIS A 170 -9.65 12.94 -39.37
CA HIS A 170 -9.25 11.56 -39.62
C HIS A 170 -8.63 11.37 -41.01
N THR A 171 -7.90 10.27 -41.15
CA THR A 171 -7.40 9.70 -42.41
C THR A 171 -7.78 8.22 -42.47
N LEU A 172 -7.48 7.54 -43.57
CA LEU A 172 -7.76 6.11 -43.76
C LEU A 172 -9.22 5.72 -43.42
N HIS A 173 -10.17 6.55 -43.83
CA HIS A 173 -11.59 6.24 -43.63
C HIS A 173 -11.96 4.92 -44.31
N ASN A 174 -12.72 4.10 -43.59
CA ASN A 174 -13.35 2.90 -44.12
C ASN A 174 -14.86 3.16 -44.32
N PRO A 175 -15.33 3.46 -45.55
CA PRO A 175 -16.75 3.69 -45.81
C PRO A 175 -17.59 2.40 -45.88
N GLN A 176 -16.99 1.21 -45.93
CA GLN A 176 -17.72 -0.04 -46.08
C GLN A 176 -18.61 -0.30 -44.86
N HIS A 177 -19.91 -0.49 -45.12
CA HIS A 177 -20.96 -0.69 -44.10
C HIS A 177 -21.00 0.38 -43.01
N ARG A 178 -20.48 1.58 -43.27
CA ARG A 178 -20.42 2.67 -42.30
C ARG A 178 -21.53 3.68 -42.54
N THR A 179 -22.20 4.10 -41.48
CA THR A 179 -23.16 5.20 -41.47
C THR A 179 -22.64 6.32 -40.59
N VAL A 180 -22.46 7.52 -41.14
CA VAL A 180 -22.09 8.72 -40.39
C VAL A 180 -23.34 9.24 -39.68
N LEU A 181 -23.24 9.39 -38.36
CA LEU A 181 -24.35 9.84 -37.52
C LEU A 181 -24.31 11.35 -37.27
N SER A 182 -23.11 11.91 -37.13
CA SER A 182 -22.89 13.36 -37.01
C SER A 182 -21.58 13.81 -37.64
N GLU A 183 -21.53 15.08 -38.05
CA GLU A 183 -20.36 15.72 -38.66
C GLU A 183 -20.02 17.06 -38.00
N ARG A 184 -18.76 17.49 -38.13
CA ARG A 184 -18.28 18.84 -37.79
C ARG A 184 -17.60 19.42 -39.02
N ASP A 185 -18.13 20.50 -39.59
CA ASP A 185 -17.57 21.16 -40.77
C ASP A 185 -17.27 20.21 -41.96
N GLY A 186 -18.12 19.18 -42.14
CA GLY A 186 -17.96 18.14 -43.16
C GLY A 186 -17.06 16.96 -42.76
N GLU A 187 -16.40 17.01 -41.60
CA GLU A 187 -15.64 15.90 -41.02
C GLU A 187 -16.57 14.95 -40.25
N PRO A 188 -16.62 13.64 -40.58
CA PRO A 188 -17.36 12.65 -39.79
C PRO A 188 -16.86 12.62 -38.35
N TYR A 189 -17.76 12.77 -37.38
CA TYR A 189 -17.40 12.93 -35.96
C TYR A 189 -17.97 11.82 -35.07
N THR A 190 -19.15 11.28 -35.42
CA THR A 190 -19.69 10.05 -34.83
C THR A 190 -20.20 9.17 -35.95
N TRP A 191 -19.87 7.87 -35.94
CA TRP A 191 -20.33 6.91 -36.94
C TRP A 191 -20.54 5.53 -36.36
N VAL A 192 -21.29 4.72 -37.09
CA VAL A 192 -21.48 3.30 -36.82
C VAL A 192 -21.10 2.46 -38.02
N ARG A 193 -20.77 1.19 -37.80
CA ARG A 193 -20.51 0.21 -38.86
C ARG A 193 -20.79 -1.22 -38.37
N THR A 194 -21.03 -2.14 -39.29
CA THR A 194 -21.09 -3.58 -39.00
C THR A 194 -19.83 -4.33 -39.48
N HIS A 195 -19.38 -5.34 -38.72
CA HIS A 195 -18.30 -6.24 -39.12
C HIS A 195 -18.66 -7.68 -38.73
N GLY A 196 -18.82 -8.58 -39.70
CA GLY A 196 -19.41 -9.90 -39.45
C GLY A 196 -20.82 -9.75 -38.85
N LYS A 197 -21.06 -10.37 -37.70
CA LYS A 197 -22.32 -10.23 -36.93
C LYS A 197 -22.30 -9.06 -35.94
N GLY A 198 -21.13 -8.50 -35.64
CA GLY A 198 -20.98 -7.45 -34.64
C GLY A 198 -21.19 -6.04 -35.17
N ARG A 199 -21.35 -5.12 -34.23
CA ARG A 199 -21.65 -3.72 -34.45
C ARG A 199 -20.57 -2.85 -33.80
N VAL A 200 -20.12 -1.84 -34.54
CA VAL A 200 -19.07 -0.91 -34.13
C VAL A 200 -19.64 0.50 -34.03
N PHE A 201 -19.52 1.12 -32.86
CA PHE A 201 -19.83 2.53 -32.65
C PHE A 201 -18.55 3.33 -32.39
N TYR A 202 -18.33 4.42 -33.12
CA TYR A 202 -17.23 5.33 -32.87
C TYR A 202 -17.74 6.76 -32.66
N THR A 203 -17.11 7.47 -31.73
CA THR A 203 -17.26 8.91 -31.58
C THR A 203 -15.91 9.57 -31.32
N ALA A 204 -15.62 10.68 -31.99
CA ALA A 204 -14.42 11.49 -31.76
C ALA A 204 -14.54 12.39 -30.51
N TRP A 205 -15.73 12.52 -29.93
CA TRP A 205 -15.93 13.19 -28.64
C TRP A 205 -15.23 12.42 -27.51
N GLY A 206 -14.62 13.15 -26.56
CA GLY A 206 -14.14 12.57 -25.31
C GLY A 206 -12.70 12.92 -24.92
N HIS A 207 -12.23 14.15 -25.11
CA HIS A 207 -10.87 14.51 -24.68
C HIS A 207 -10.67 14.47 -23.16
N ASP A 208 -11.57 15.08 -22.39
CA ASP A 208 -11.41 15.21 -20.96
C ASP A 208 -12.72 15.22 -20.16
N GLN A 209 -12.60 15.57 -18.88
CA GLN A 209 -13.69 15.59 -17.92
C GLN A 209 -14.87 16.45 -18.38
N ARG A 210 -14.63 17.55 -19.11
CA ARG A 210 -15.69 18.45 -19.56
C ARG A 210 -16.66 17.73 -20.48
N THR A 211 -16.14 16.92 -21.40
CA THR A 211 -16.98 16.08 -22.27
C THR A 211 -17.55 14.87 -21.51
N PHE A 212 -16.75 14.17 -20.71
CA PHE A 212 -17.21 12.96 -19.98
C PHE A 212 -18.28 13.24 -18.91
N THR A 213 -18.34 14.47 -18.39
CA THR A 213 -19.39 14.90 -17.45
C THR A 213 -20.58 15.58 -18.14
N ASN A 214 -20.48 15.86 -19.45
CA ASN A 214 -21.56 16.47 -20.22
C ASN A 214 -22.75 15.50 -20.38
N PRO A 215 -23.98 15.88 -19.99
CA PRO A 215 -25.14 15.00 -20.08
C PRO A 215 -25.39 14.44 -21.49
N GLY A 216 -25.19 15.25 -22.53
CA GLY A 216 -25.43 14.80 -23.90
C GLY A 216 -24.37 13.81 -24.41
N PHE A 217 -23.11 13.96 -23.97
CA PHE A 217 -22.09 12.95 -24.29
C PHE A 217 -22.35 11.63 -23.57
N ARG A 218 -22.75 11.68 -22.29
CA ARG A 218 -23.11 10.49 -21.51
C ARG A 218 -24.25 9.72 -22.17
N GLU A 219 -25.28 10.44 -22.61
CA GLU A 219 -26.41 9.87 -23.34
C GLU A 219 -25.99 9.27 -24.69
N LEU A 220 -25.16 9.98 -25.47
CA LEU A 220 -24.65 9.49 -26.75
C LEU A 220 -23.85 8.19 -26.57
N LEU A 221 -22.99 8.14 -25.56
CA LEU A 221 -22.17 6.97 -25.28
C LEU A 221 -23.02 5.77 -24.82
N GLU A 222 -24.02 5.99 -23.96
CA GLU A 222 -24.98 4.93 -23.60
C GLU A 222 -25.67 4.36 -24.85
N ARG A 223 -26.23 5.24 -25.69
CA ARG A 223 -26.92 4.86 -26.94
C ARG A 223 -26.00 4.10 -27.88
N GLY A 224 -24.74 4.51 -27.98
CA GLY A 224 -23.70 3.85 -28.77
C GLY A 224 -23.36 2.44 -28.26
N ILE A 225 -23.22 2.28 -26.94
CA ILE A 225 -22.95 0.97 -26.30
C ILE A 225 -24.11 0.01 -26.53
N ARG A 226 -25.34 0.42 -26.23
CA ARG A 226 -26.54 -0.43 -26.42
C ARG A 226 -26.69 -0.89 -27.85
N TRP A 227 -26.57 0.05 -28.79
CA TRP A 227 -26.65 -0.26 -30.21
C TRP A 227 -25.55 -1.24 -30.64
N ALA A 228 -24.32 -1.08 -30.15
CA ALA A 228 -23.21 -1.99 -30.42
C ALA A 228 -23.47 -3.40 -29.86
N CYS A 229 -24.18 -3.52 -28.74
CA CYS A 229 -24.60 -4.80 -28.15
C CYS A 229 -25.87 -5.41 -28.77
N GLY A 230 -26.45 -4.78 -29.80
CA GLY A 230 -27.66 -5.30 -30.46
C GLY A 230 -28.99 -4.85 -29.83
N ASP A 231 -28.96 -3.93 -28.86
CA ASP A 231 -30.15 -3.32 -28.26
C ASP A 231 -30.50 -2.03 -29.01
N ASP A 232 -31.50 -2.13 -29.91
CA ASP A 232 -32.02 -1.01 -30.71
C ASP A 232 -33.13 -0.21 -29.99
N SER A 233 -33.37 -0.50 -28.70
CA SER A 233 -34.36 0.21 -27.89
C SER A 233 -33.93 1.66 -27.63
N PRO A 234 -34.86 2.64 -27.59
CA PRO A 234 -34.55 3.97 -27.08
C PRO A 234 -34.02 3.85 -25.64
N ALA A 235 -32.97 4.60 -25.29
CA ALA A 235 -32.33 4.61 -23.95
C ALA A 235 -33.32 4.84 -22.76
N ALA A 236 -34.56 5.23 -23.06
CA ALA A 236 -35.66 5.42 -22.12
C ALA A 236 -36.38 4.11 -21.69
N THR A 237 -36.06 2.95 -22.27
CA THR A 237 -36.79 1.69 -22.04
C THR A 237 -35.81 0.56 -21.74
N ILE A 238 -35.55 0.31 -20.45
CA ILE A 238 -35.25 -0.99 -19.78
C ILE A 238 -34.46 -0.75 -18.48
N THR A 239 -35.00 -1.32 -17.39
CA THR A 239 -34.52 -1.35 -15.98
C THR A 239 -33.89 -0.06 -15.44
N ARG A 240 -34.78 0.88 -15.10
CA ARG A 240 -34.52 1.81 -13.99
C ARG A 240 -34.03 0.98 -12.79
N ARG A 241 -33.07 1.50 -12.01
CA ARG A 241 -33.04 1.21 -10.56
C ARG A 241 -34.50 1.22 -10.05
N PRO A 242 -34.88 0.44 -9.03
CA PRO A 242 -36.12 0.75 -8.32
C PRO A 242 -36.13 2.27 -8.13
N VAL A 243 -37.22 2.93 -8.54
CA VAL A 243 -37.35 4.38 -8.44
C VAL A 243 -36.91 4.73 -7.03
N LEU A 244 -35.75 5.38 -6.91
CA LEU A 244 -35.23 5.76 -5.60
C LEU A 244 -36.12 6.90 -5.17
N GLU A 245 -36.81 6.71 -4.06
CA GLU A 245 -37.57 7.79 -3.47
C GLU A 245 -36.61 8.97 -3.22
N PRO A 246 -36.98 10.20 -3.60
CA PRO A 246 -36.16 11.35 -3.31
C PRO A 246 -35.89 11.45 -1.80
N PHE A 247 -34.65 11.77 -1.42
CA PHE A 247 -34.32 12.04 -0.02
C PHE A 247 -35.21 13.18 0.52
N GLU A 248 -35.84 12.95 1.67
CA GLU A 248 -36.51 14.00 2.41
C GLU A 248 -35.49 14.77 3.24
N TYR A 249 -35.46 16.11 3.12
CA TYR A 249 -34.47 16.94 3.82
C TYR A 249 -35.08 17.74 4.97
N VAL A 250 -34.30 17.91 6.04
CA VAL A 250 -34.58 18.81 7.16
C VAL A 250 -33.58 19.96 7.14
N LYS A 251 -34.09 21.18 7.34
CA LYS A 251 -33.23 22.37 7.43
C LYS A 251 -32.59 22.48 8.82
N THR A 252 -31.27 22.65 8.88
CA THR A 252 -30.51 22.78 10.14
C THR A 252 -29.20 23.54 9.92
N ASP A 253 -28.78 24.37 10.87
CA ASP A 253 -27.50 25.11 10.88
C ASP A 253 -26.40 24.41 11.70
N LYS A 254 -26.69 23.19 12.17
CA LYS A 254 -25.80 22.41 13.03
C LYS A 254 -24.87 21.47 12.27
N VAL A 255 -24.97 21.39 10.94
CA VAL A 255 -24.07 20.56 10.11
C VAL A 255 -22.70 21.24 10.02
N PRO A 256 -21.60 20.56 10.39
CA PRO A 256 -20.28 21.15 10.23
C PRO A 256 -19.89 21.24 8.76
N TYR A 257 -19.19 22.30 8.38
CA TYR A 257 -18.62 22.45 7.04
C TYR A 257 -17.11 22.67 7.13
N TYR A 258 -16.36 21.81 6.44
CA TYR A 258 -14.92 21.85 6.30
C TYR A 258 -14.60 22.09 4.81
N PRO A 259 -14.38 23.33 4.36
CA PRO A 259 -14.00 23.60 2.98
C PRO A 259 -12.61 23.05 2.66
N PRO A 260 -12.38 22.59 1.41
CA PRO A 260 -11.05 22.30 0.91
C PRO A 260 -10.10 23.50 1.09
N GLY A 261 -8.86 23.26 1.52
CA GLY A 261 -7.86 24.32 1.78
C GLY A 261 -7.68 24.70 3.25
N GLY A 262 -8.40 24.03 4.17
CA GLY A 262 -8.15 24.15 5.60
C GLY A 262 -8.74 25.38 6.27
N ASP A 263 -9.61 26.13 5.58
CA ASP A 263 -10.45 27.13 6.24
C ASP A 263 -11.38 26.43 7.23
N ARG A 264 -11.26 26.76 8.51
CA ARG A 264 -12.08 26.19 9.59
C ARG A 264 -13.23 27.09 9.98
N SER A 265 -13.51 28.15 9.22
CA SER A 265 -14.53 29.17 9.49
C SER A 265 -15.88 28.59 9.92
N GLY A 266 -16.20 27.36 9.48
CA GLY A 266 -17.46 26.68 9.81
C GLY A 266 -18.66 27.33 9.14
N THR A 267 -18.44 28.32 8.28
CA THR A 267 -19.46 29.04 7.55
C THR A 267 -19.57 28.46 6.14
N GLY A 268 -20.64 27.71 5.88
CA GLY A 268 -20.91 27.03 4.62
C GLY A 268 -22.37 26.65 4.43
N VAL A 269 -22.72 26.29 3.20
CA VAL A 269 -24.09 26.28 2.62
C VAL A 269 -24.91 25.01 2.95
N TRP A 270 -24.37 24.07 3.73
CA TRP A 270 -24.99 22.76 3.99
C TRP A 270 -26.00 22.87 5.12
N ASN A 271 -27.13 23.52 4.84
CA ASN A 271 -28.22 23.66 5.79
C ASN A 271 -29.33 22.62 5.58
N LEU A 272 -29.13 21.63 4.72
CA LEU A 272 -30.07 20.55 4.46
C LEU A 272 -29.43 19.23 4.86
N MET A 273 -30.11 18.48 5.73
CA MET A 273 -29.73 17.14 6.16
C MET A 273 -30.82 16.17 5.71
N PRO A 274 -30.51 15.10 4.97
CA PRO A 274 -31.50 14.09 4.64
C PRO A 274 -31.96 13.39 5.92
N LYS A 275 -33.23 13.00 5.98
CA LYS A 275 -33.73 12.12 7.03
C LYS A 275 -33.10 10.73 6.90
N PRO A 276 -32.90 10.01 8.02
CA PRO A 276 -32.45 8.62 7.96
C PRO A 276 -33.48 7.78 7.20
N LEU A 277 -32.99 6.89 6.34
CA LEU A 277 -33.77 5.90 5.62
C LEU A 277 -33.93 4.62 6.45
N SER A 278 -34.92 3.78 6.12
CA SER A 278 -34.96 2.41 6.63
C SER A 278 -33.77 1.60 6.08
N PRO A 279 -33.37 0.48 6.70
CA PRO A 279 -32.32 -0.38 6.16
C PRO A 279 -32.59 -0.81 4.72
N ALA A 280 -33.82 -1.24 4.42
CA ALA A 280 -34.21 -1.69 3.08
C ALA A 280 -34.11 -0.58 2.02
N GLU A 281 -34.48 0.66 2.35
CA GLU A 281 -34.33 1.79 1.43
C GLU A 281 -32.87 2.19 1.26
N SER A 282 -32.11 2.32 2.36
CA SER A 282 -30.69 2.65 2.35
C SER A 282 -29.85 1.64 1.54
N MET A 283 -30.19 0.35 1.59
CA MET A 283 -29.52 -0.67 0.76
C MET A 283 -29.71 -0.46 -0.75
N LYS A 284 -30.81 0.16 -1.21
CA LYS A 284 -31.00 0.52 -2.63
C LYS A 284 -30.06 1.63 -3.09
N HIS A 285 -29.52 2.39 -2.13
CA HIS A 285 -28.55 3.45 -2.31
C HIS A 285 -27.10 2.95 -2.25
N ALA A 286 -26.88 1.65 -2.01
CA ALA A 286 -25.57 1.01 -2.00
C ALA A 286 -25.28 0.25 -3.30
N ILE A 287 -24.00 0.18 -3.66
CA ILE A 287 -23.49 -0.52 -4.84
C ILE A 287 -22.42 -1.52 -4.39
N THR A 288 -22.49 -2.73 -4.92
CA THR A 288 -21.51 -3.81 -4.79
C THR A 288 -20.95 -4.19 -6.17
N PRO A 289 -19.76 -4.81 -6.24
CA PRO A 289 -19.26 -5.41 -7.47
C PRO A 289 -20.21 -6.48 -8.04
N ALA A 290 -20.11 -6.72 -9.34
CA ALA A 290 -20.87 -7.79 -10.00
C ALA A 290 -20.63 -9.15 -9.31
N GLY A 291 -21.71 -9.93 -9.17
CA GLY A 291 -21.67 -11.21 -8.45
C GLY A 291 -21.78 -11.11 -6.93
N PHE A 292 -21.82 -9.91 -6.34
CA PHE A 292 -21.98 -9.72 -4.90
C PHE A 292 -23.32 -9.07 -4.56
N ASP A 293 -23.97 -9.56 -3.51
CA ASP A 293 -25.17 -8.96 -2.92
C ASP A 293 -24.86 -8.38 -1.54
N LEU A 294 -25.42 -7.21 -1.25
CA LEU A 294 -25.51 -6.71 0.11
C LEU A 294 -26.73 -7.32 0.81
N LYS A 295 -26.55 -7.91 1.99
CA LYS A 295 -27.60 -8.49 2.83
C LYS A 295 -27.55 -7.88 4.23
N LEU A 296 -28.71 -7.57 4.79
CA LEU A 296 -28.84 -7.13 6.18
C LEU A 296 -28.82 -8.35 7.10
N PHE A 297 -28.10 -8.27 8.21
CA PHE A 297 -28.12 -9.30 9.26
C PHE A 297 -28.83 -8.81 10.53
N ALA A 298 -28.48 -7.61 11.01
CA ALA A 298 -29.09 -7.01 12.19
C ALA A 298 -29.16 -5.48 12.05
N CYS A 299 -30.13 -4.84 12.69
CA CYS A 299 -30.28 -3.38 12.67
C CYS A 299 -30.89 -2.82 13.96
N ASP A 300 -31.02 -1.50 14.02
CA ASP A 300 -31.81 -0.81 15.02
C ASP A 300 -33.31 -1.20 14.96
N PRO A 301 -34.04 -1.20 16.10
CA PRO A 301 -33.60 -0.77 17.44
C PRO A 301 -32.82 -1.81 18.25
N GLN A 302 -32.63 -3.04 17.77
CA GLN A 302 -31.97 -4.12 18.51
C GLN A 302 -30.48 -3.85 18.69
N ILE A 303 -29.81 -3.35 17.65
CA ILE A 303 -28.40 -2.95 17.67
C ILE A 303 -28.28 -1.43 17.49
N LYS A 304 -27.54 -0.77 18.38
CA LYS A 304 -27.36 0.69 18.37
C LYS A 304 -25.88 1.04 18.37
N LYS A 305 -25.47 1.81 17.37
CA LYS A 305 -24.11 2.34 17.22
C LYS A 305 -23.00 1.30 17.49
N PRO A 306 -23.00 0.21 16.70
CA PRO A 306 -22.04 -0.86 16.84
C PRO A 306 -20.62 -0.37 16.52
N VAL A 307 -19.59 -0.71 17.29
CA VAL A 307 -18.21 -0.23 17.07
C VAL A 307 -17.21 -1.35 16.81
N CYS A 308 -17.48 -2.55 17.29
CA CYS A 308 -16.67 -3.74 17.09
C CYS A 308 -17.58 -4.97 17.02
N MET A 309 -17.15 -5.97 16.24
CA MET A 309 -17.76 -7.28 16.19
C MET A 309 -16.74 -8.41 16.30
N ALA A 310 -17.17 -9.57 16.77
CA ALA A 310 -16.43 -10.82 16.80
C ALA A 310 -17.39 -12.02 16.68
N TRP A 311 -16.86 -13.24 16.48
CA TRP A 311 -17.65 -14.46 16.49
C TRP A 311 -17.13 -15.43 17.54
N ASP A 312 -18.05 -16.14 18.18
CA ASP A 312 -17.71 -17.23 19.10
C ASP A 312 -17.44 -18.55 18.36
N ASP A 313 -17.10 -19.59 19.11
CA ASP A 313 -16.86 -20.94 18.59
C ASP A 313 -18.13 -21.69 18.16
N ARG A 314 -19.31 -21.04 18.22
CA ARG A 314 -20.57 -21.47 17.60
C ARG A 314 -20.91 -20.66 16.35
N GLY A 315 -20.10 -19.68 15.98
CA GLY A 315 -20.33 -18.80 14.84
C GLY A 315 -21.40 -17.73 15.07
N ARG A 316 -21.80 -17.46 16.31
CA ARG A 316 -22.75 -16.38 16.64
C ARG A 316 -22.03 -15.04 16.60
N LEU A 317 -22.71 -13.98 16.17
CA LEU A 317 -22.14 -12.64 16.10
C LEU A 317 -22.21 -11.96 17.46
N TRP A 318 -21.11 -11.37 17.92
CA TRP A 318 -21.05 -10.55 19.13
C TRP A 318 -20.72 -9.12 18.77
N VAL A 319 -21.49 -8.16 19.27
CA VAL A 319 -21.40 -6.74 18.89
C VAL A 319 -21.23 -5.87 20.13
N ALA A 320 -20.24 -4.98 20.11
CA ALA A 320 -20.07 -3.94 21.12
C ALA A 320 -20.80 -2.67 20.66
N GLU A 321 -21.72 -2.18 21.47
CA GLU A 321 -22.57 -1.02 21.20
C GLU A 321 -22.11 0.17 22.03
N THR A 322 -21.85 1.33 21.40
CA THR A 322 -21.35 2.52 22.12
C THR A 322 -22.19 3.78 21.94
N ILE A 323 -23.19 3.95 22.81
CA ILE A 323 -23.99 5.17 22.87
C ILE A 323 -23.25 6.29 23.62
N ASP A 324 -22.28 5.96 24.48
CA ASP A 324 -21.50 6.96 25.23
C ASP A 324 -20.44 7.67 24.37
N TYR A 325 -19.88 6.98 23.35
CA TYR A 325 -18.90 7.58 22.45
C TYR A 325 -19.44 8.85 21.74
N PRO A 326 -18.65 9.92 21.51
CA PRO A 326 -17.27 10.08 21.93
C PRO A 326 -17.10 10.80 23.27
N ASN A 327 -18.09 11.58 23.72
CA ASN A 327 -17.87 12.60 24.76
C ASN A 327 -18.29 12.20 26.18
N ARG A 328 -19.04 11.11 26.39
CA ARG A 328 -19.40 10.65 27.74
C ARG A 328 -18.37 9.65 28.24
N ILE A 329 -17.37 10.13 28.99
CA ILE A 329 -16.35 9.30 29.64
C ILE A 329 -16.77 9.11 31.11
N ALA A 330 -17.44 8.00 31.39
CA ALA A 330 -18.00 7.69 32.72
C ALA A 330 -17.91 6.17 32.97
N PRO A 331 -16.74 5.65 33.34
CA PRO A 331 -16.52 4.21 33.48
C PRO A 331 -17.42 3.55 34.54
N ASP A 332 -17.74 4.27 35.63
CA ASP A 332 -18.56 3.77 36.74
C ASP A 332 -20.09 3.89 36.48
N GLU A 333 -20.48 4.59 35.40
CA GLU A 333 -21.88 4.77 34.98
C GLU A 333 -22.04 4.52 33.47
N GLY A 334 -21.25 3.59 32.95
CA GLY A 334 -21.25 3.21 31.55
C GLY A 334 -22.63 2.70 31.10
N ARG A 335 -23.08 3.10 29.91
CA ARG A 335 -24.36 2.63 29.34
C ARG A 335 -24.16 1.74 28.11
N ASP A 336 -22.92 1.43 27.78
CA ASP A 336 -22.56 0.61 26.64
C ASP A 336 -22.62 -0.87 27.04
N ARG A 337 -22.76 -1.74 26.04
CA ARG A 337 -23.00 -3.17 26.23
C ARG A 337 -22.39 -4.02 25.11
N ILE A 338 -22.32 -5.32 25.36
CA ILE A 338 -21.98 -6.36 24.38
C ILE A 338 -23.22 -7.25 24.20
N THR A 339 -23.63 -7.41 22.95
CA THR A 339 -24.85 -8.14 22.58
C THR A 339 -24.50 -9.28 21.62
N ILE A 340 -25.00 -10.48 21.92
CA ILE A 340 -24.96 -11.65 21.04
C ILE A 340 -26.16 -11.58 20.10
N CYS A 341 -25.90 -11.67 18.80
CA CYS A 341 -26.91 -11.70 17.73
C CYS A 341 -26.90 -13.11 17.12
N GLU A 342 -28.03 -13.80 17.21
CA GLU A 342 -28.20 -15.18 16.77
C GLU A 342 -29.32 -15.26 15.71
N ASP A 343 -29.05 -16.00 14.65
CA ASP A 343 -29.99 -16.41 13.61
C ASP A 343 -30.39 -17.86 13.93
N THR A 344 -31.55 -18.03 14.57
CA THR A 344 -32.05 -19.28 15.13
C THR A 344 -32.87 -20.10 14.14
N ASP A 345 -33.37 -19.49 13.07
CA ASP A 345 -34.13 -20.15 12.00
C ASP A 345 -33.33 -20.34 10.69
N HIS A 346 -32.11 -19.81 10.64
CA HIS A 346 -31.14 -19.91 9.56
C HIS A 346 -31.56 -19.20 8.25
N ASP A 347 -32.35 -18.12 8.35
CA ASP A 347 -32.76 -17.31 7.20
C ASP A 347 -31.71 -16.25 6.78
N GLY A 348 -30.64 -16.11 7.57
CA GLY A 348 -29.56 -15.16 7.35
C GLY A 348 -29.76 -13.80 8.03
N ILE A 349 -30.77 -13.66 8.90
CA ILE A 349 -31.09 -12.47 9.70
C ILE A 349 -31.10 -12.87 11.18
N ALA A 350 -30.56 -12.02 12.06
CA ALA A 350 -30.65 -12.27 13.50
C ALA A 350 -32.06 -12.04 14.04
N ASP A 351 -32.65 -13.04 14.67
CA ASP A 351 -33.95 -12.98 15.33
C ASP A 351 -33.86 -12.98 16.87
N LYS A 352 -32.70 -13.36 17.43
CA LYS A 352 -32.47 -13.42 18.88
C LYS A 352 -31.28 -12.56 19.30
N PHE A 353 -31.48 -11.78 20.38
CA PHE A 353 -30.51 -10.84 20.92
C PHE A 353 -30.35 -11.04 22.42
N THR A 354 -29.15 -11.39 22.88
CA THR A 354 -28.82 -11.59 24.30
C THR A 354 -27.78 -10.58 24.74
N VAL A 355 -28.02 -9.83 25.82
CA VAL A 355 -27.00 -8.94 26.40
C VAL A 355 -26.05 -9.77 27.25
N PHE A 356 -24.81 -9.91 26.81
CA PHE A 356 -23.78 -10.67 27.52
C PHE A 356 -23.15 -9.86 28.66
N ALA A 357 -22.82 -8.59 28.41
CA ALA A 357 -22.23 -7.70 29.40
C ALA A 357 -22.73 -6.26 29.22
N GLU A 358 -23.01 -5.59 30.33
CA GLU A 358 -23.45 -4.19 30.39
C GLU A 358 -22.59 -3.37 31.37
N GLY A 359 -22.88 -2.07 31.49
CA GLY A 359 -22.09 -1.18 32.35
C GLY A 359 -20.69 -0.91 31.78
N LEU A 360 -20.57 -0.89 30.45
CA LEU A 360 -19.34 -0.54 29.74
C LEU A 360 -19.37 0.95 29.34
N ASN A 361 -18.19 1.54 29.10
CA ASN A 361 -18.03 2.91 28.63
C ASN A 361 -17.02 2.97 27.50
N ILE A 362 -17.51 3.07 26.25
CA ILE A 362 -16.72 3.10 25.02
C ILE A 362 -15.86 1.82 24.87
N PRO A 363 -16.48 0.62 24.82
CA PRO A 363 -15.76 -0.61 24.48
C PRO A 363 -15.35 -0.56 22.99
N THR A 364 -14.06 -0.47 22.70
CA THR A 364 -13.57 -0.23 21.33
C THR A 364 -13.22 -1.52 20.57
N SER A 365 -13.00 -2.63 21.28
CA SER A 365 -12.71 -3.91 20.65
C SER A 365 -12.89 -5.11 21.57
N MET A 366 -13.03 -6.31 21.01
CA MET A 366 -13.13 -7.56 21.76
C MET A 366 -12.46 -8.74 21.03
N CYS A 367 -12.01 -9.75 21.78
CA CYS A 367 -11.43 -10.98 21.24
C CYS A 367 -11.58 -12.14 22.23
N PHE A 368 -12.01 -13.31 21.75
CA PHE A 368 -12.20 -14.48 22.59
C PHE A 368 -10.89 -15.19 22.93
N ALA A 369 -10.61 -15.38 24.22
CA ALA A 369 -9.47 -16.10 24.72
C ALA A 369 -9.66 -16.57 26.17
N ASN A 370 -8.90 -17.58 26.59
CA ASN A 370 -8.91 -18.20 27.92
C ASN A 370 -10.30 -18.63 28.43
N GLY A 371 -11.17 -19.11 27.54
CA GLY A 371 -12.55 -19.50 27.91
C GLY A 371 -13.51 -18.32 28.12
N GLY A 372 -13.11 -17.09 27.76
CA GLY A 372 -13.94 -15.90 27.89
C GLY A 372 -13.69 -14.88 26.78
N LEU A 373 -14.03 -13.63 27.06
CA LEU A 373 -13.96 -12.49 26.15
C LEU A 373 -13.07 -11.39 26.74
N ILE A 374 -12.00 -11.04 26.04
CA ILE A 374 -11.16 -9.88 26.35
C ILE A 374 -11.75 -8.65 25.66
N VAL A 375 -11.92 -7.54 26.37
CA VAL A 375 -12.54 -6.30 25.88
C VAL A 375 -11.62 -5.12 26.14
N LEU A 376 -11.38 -4.30 25.13
CA LEU A 376 -10.68 -3.03 25.28
C LEU A 376 -11.67 -1.93 25.66
N GLN A 377 -11.39 -1.25 26.77
CA GLN A 377 -12.16 -0.11 27.24
C GLN A 377 -11.25 0.83 28.05
N ALA A 378 -10.79 1.94 27.48
CA ALA A 378 -9.85 2.81 28.18
C ALA A 378 -10.39 3.30 29.56
N PRO A 379 -9.60 3.19 30.65
CA PRO A 379 -8.17 2.90 30.67
C PRO A 379 -7.79 1.41 30.74
N ASP A 380 -8.76 0.51 30.78
CA ASP A 380 -8.61 -0.89 31.16
C ASP A 380 -8.70 -1.86 29.96
N THR A 381 -7.99 -2.96 30.07
CA THR A 381 -8.26 -4.19 29.32
C THR A 381 -9.04 -5.11 30.25
N LEU A 382 -10.30 -5.38 29.90
CA LEU A 382 -11.22 -6.20 30.70
C LEU A 382 -11.23 -7.64 30.20
N TYR A 383 -11.55 -8.57 31.09
CA TYR A 383 -11.86 -9.96 30.78
C TYR A 383 -13.22 -10.31 31.37
N PHE A 384 -14.06 -10.89 30.52
CA PHE A 384 -15.37 -11.41 30.86
C PHE A 384 -15.42 -12.92 30.66
N GLN A 385 -16.20 -13.62 31.46
CA GLN A 385 -16.44 -15.05 31.28
C GLN A 385 -17.81 -15.42 31.81
N ASP A 386 -18.50 -16.26 31.04
CA ASP A 386 -19.69 -17.01 31.42
C ASP A 386 -19.20 -18.38 31.95
N ILE A 387 -19.61 -18.74 33.16
CA ILE A 387 -19.20 -20.00 33.82
C ILE A 387 -20.35 -21.00 33.96
N ASP A 388 -21.60 -20.59 33.73
CA ASP A 388 -22.79 -21.46 33.85
C ASP A 388 -23.51 -21.73 32.51
N ASN A 389 -23.06 -21.09 31.43
CA ASN A 389 -23.52 -21.18 30.05
C ASN A 389 -24.93 -20.59 29.81
N ASP A 390 -25.28 -19.53 30.55
CA ASP A 390 -26.53 -18.78 30.34
C ASP A 390 -26.41 -17.64 29.31
N ASP A 391 -25.25 -17.49 28.67
CA ASP A 391 -24.89 -16.40 27.75
C ASP A 391 -24.81 -15.01 28.43
N VAL A 392 -24.55 -14.95 29.75
CA VAL A 392 -24.29 -13.74 30.54
C VAL A 392 -22.92 -13.82 31.23
N ALA A 393 -22.23 -12.69 31.34
CA ALA A 393 -20.92 -12.65 31.98
C ALA A 393 -21.02 -12.69 33.53
N ASP A 394 -20.59 -13.81 34.12
CA ASP A 394 -20.47 -13.97 35.58
C ASP A 394 -19.21 -13.33 36.16
N VAL A 395 -18.12 -13.36 35.39
CA VAL A 395 -16.81 -12.86 35.81
C VAL A 395 -16.50 -11.58 35.07
N ARG A 396 -16.08 -10.54 35.80
CA ARG A 396 -15.47 -9.31 35.26
C ARG A 396 -14.18 -9.03 36.00
N ARG A 397 -13.04 -9.02 35.28
CA ARG A 397 -11.73 -8.64 35.84
C ARG A 397 -10.98 -7.67 34.94
N VAL A 398 -10.14 -6.84 35.54
CA VAL A 398 -9.16 -6.03 34.81
C VAL A 398 -7.90 -6.87 34.62
N LEU A 399 -7.47 -7.10 33.37
CA LEU A 399 -6.20 -7.75 33.06
C LEU A 399 -5.02 -6.80 33.29
N PHE A 400 -5.15 -5.57 32.80
CA PHE A 400 -4.21 -4.48 33.03
C PHE A 400 -4.85 -3.13 32.69
N THR A 401 -4.23 -2.05 33.14
CA THR A 401 -4.65 -0.67 32.91
C THR A 401 -3.52 0.15 32.31
N GLY A 402 -3.83 1.29 31.70
CA GLY A 402 -2.83 2.21 31.15
C GLY A 402 -3.20 2.85 29.81
N TRP A 403 -4.36 2.52 29.24
CA TRP A 403 -4.83 3.17 28.02
C TRP A 403 -5.24 4.62 28.31
N SER A 404 -4.81 5.55 27.47
CA SER A 404 -5.20 6.95 27.67
C SER A 404 -6.65 7.21 27.25
N LYS A 405 -7.30 8.14 27.97
CA LYS A 405 -8.68 8.59 27.70
C LYS A 405 -8.74 9.98 27.05
N HIS A 406 -7.59 10.60 26.79
CA HIS A 406 -7.56 12.01 26.36
C HIS A 406 -8.14 12.23 24.96
N ASP A 407 -8.19 11.19 24.11
CA ASP A 407 -8.89 11.22 22.82
C ASP A 407 -9.52 9.86 22.55
N THR A 408 -10.85 9.80 22.56
CA THR A 408 -11.60 8.55 22.43
C THR A 408 -11.58 7.96 21.01
N HIS A 409 -11.20 8.74 20.00
CA HIS A 409 -11.07 8.30 18.61
C HIS A 409 -9.70 7.65 18.32
N ALA A 410 -8.69 7.95 19.15
CA ALA A 410 -7.32 7.49 18.98
C ALA A 410 -6.91 6.45 20.03
N GLY A 411 -7.89 5.81 20.67
CA GLY A 411 -7.71 4.80 21.71
C GLY A 411 -7.22 3.44 21.19
N PRO A 412 -7.14 2.43 22.07
CA PRO A 412 -6.80 1.07 21.67
C PRO A 412 -7.95 0.44 20.88
N SER A 413 -7.66 -0.41 19.91
CA SER A 413 -8.65 -0.96 18.97
C SER A 413 -8.19 -2.26 18.31
N ASN A 414 -9.10 -2.91 17.58
CA ASN A 414 -8.88 -4.08 16.70
C ASN A 414 -8.08 -5.24 17.34
N LEU A 415 -8.59 -5.80 18.44
CA LEU A 415 -8.06 -7.02 19.02
C LEU A 415 -8.21 -8.21 18.07
N ARG A 416 -7.15 -9.00 17.91
CA ARG A 416 -7.16 -10.25 17.13
C ARG A 416 -6.34 -11.33 17.82
N TYR A 417 -6.83 -12.57 17.80
CA TYR A 417 -6.03 -13.73 18.20
C TYR A 417 -5.04 -14.07 17.08
N GLY A 418 -3.75 -14.09 17.40
CA GLY A 418 -2.69 -14.36 16.43
C GLY A 418 -2.35 -15.84 16.33
N LEU A 419 -1.77 -16.23 15.18
CA LEU A 419 -1.20 -17.57 14.98
C LEU A 419 -0.23 -17.98 16.09
N ASP A 420 0.49 -17.05 16.70
CA ASP A 420 1.46 -17.31 17.77
C ASP A 420 0.84 -17.49 19.17
N ASN A 421 -0.49 -17.53 19.27
CA ASN A 421 -1.26 -17.59 20.51
C ASN A 421 -1.14 -16.33 21.40
N TRP A 422 -0.78 -15.18 20.81
CA TRP A 422 -0.88 -13.87 21.45
C TRP A 422 -2.09 -13.10 20.93
N ILE A 423 -2.53 -12.10 21.70
CA ILE A 423 -3.55 -11.14 21.26
C ILE A 423 -2.84 -9.93 20.68
N TYR A 424 -3.14 -9.58 19.44
CA TYR A 424 -2.66 -8.37 18.78
C TYR A 424 -3.68 -7.26 18.89
N GLY A 425 -3.23 -6.01 18.86
CA GLY A 425 -4.09 -4.84 18.80
C GLY A 425 -3.34 -3.63 18.27
N THR A 426 -4.09 -2.56 18.03
CA THR A 426 -3.58 -1.26 17.60
C THR A 426 -3.96 -0.17 18.58
N VAL A 427 -3.18 0.90 18.62
CA VAL A 427 -3.54 2.11 19.37
C VAL A 427 -3.23 3.34 18.52
N GLY A 428 -4.15 4.30 18.51
CA GLY A 428 -3.90 5.62 17.96
C GLY A 428 -3.02 6.46 18.88
N TYR A 429 -2.84 7.74 18.54
CA TYR A 429 -1.99 8.66 19.30
C TYR A 429 -2.43 8.90 20.76
N ALA A 430 -3.58 8.33 21.20
CA ALA A 430 -3.94 8.36 22.61
C ALA A 430 -2.90 7.62 23.46
N GLY A 431 -2.35 6.53 22.92
CA GLY A 431 -1.23 5.80 23.48
C GLY A 431 -1.54 4.99 24.74
N PHE A 432 -0.46 4.38 25.24
CA PHE A 432 -0.43 3.55 26.44
C PHE A 432 0.67 4.04 27.38
N ASN A 433 0.36 4.06 28.66
CA ASN A 433 1.33 4.28 29.74
C ASN A 433 0.88 3.49 30.98
N GLY A 434 1.51 2.34 31.21
CA GLY A 434 1.08 1.41 32.27
C GLY A 434 2.06 0.29 32.52
N VAL A 435 1.73 -0.56 33.49
CA VAL A 435 2.53 -1.73 33.88
C VAL A 435 1.78 -3.00 33.50
N VAL A 436 2.45 -3.90 32.77
CA VAL A 436 1.93 -5.21 32.38
C VAL A 436 3.00 -6.26 32.69
N GLY A 437 2.64 -7.33 33.40
CA GLY A 437 3.63 -8.37 33.75
C GLY A 437 4.80 -7.90 34.61
N GLY A 438 4.65 -6.80 35.33
CA GLY A 438 5.74 -6.16 36.09
C GLY A 438 6.67 -5.25 35.27
N GLU A 439 6.44 -5.13 33.96
CA GLU A 439 7.20 -4.25 33.08
C GLU A 439 6.42 -2.96 32.76
N HIS A 440 7.08 -1.81 32.87
CA HIS A 440 6.48 -0.53 32.48
C HIS A 440 6.61 -0.30 30.97
N HIS A 441 5.50 -0.05 30.30
CA HIS A 441 5.44 0.25 28.87
C HIS A 441 4.87 1.65 28.64
N LYS A 442 5.50 2.39 27.71
CA LYS A 442 5.03 3.70 27.24
C LYS A 442 5.22 3.81 25.73
N PHE A 443 4.14 4.03 24.99
CA PHE A 443 4.16 4.21 23.54
C PHE A 443 2.95 5.04 23.07
N SER A 444 3.12 5.80 21.99
CA SER A 444 2.11 6.75 21.52
C SER A 444 1.11 6.15 20.55
N MET A 445 1.56 5.48 19.48
CA MET A 445 0.68 4.90 18.45
C MET A 445 1.36 3.76 17.71
N GLY A 446 0.59 2.77 17.26
CA GLY A 446 1.09 1.68 16.43
C GLY A 446 0.51 0.33 16.82
N ILE A 447 1.30 -0.72 16.59
CA ILE A 447 0.88 -2.12 16.75
C ILE A 447 1.53 -2.71 18.01
N TYR A 448 0.75 -3.41 18.82
CA TYR A 448 1.20 -4.14 19.99
C TYR A 448 0.61 -5.55 20.03
N ARG A 449 1.15 -6.39 20.91
CA ARG A 449 0.54 -7.67 21.28
C ARG A 449 0.71 -7.95 22.77
N PHE A 450 -0.13 -8.80 23.35
CA PHE A 450 -0.03 -9.22 24.74
C PHE A 450 -0.47 -10.68 24.91
N LYS A 451 -0.06 -11.32 26.00
CA LYS A 451 -0.50 -12.68 26.33
C LYS A 451 -1.98 -12.68 26.74
N PRO A 452 -2.77 -13.70 26.37
CA PRO A 452 -4.21 -13.76 26.68
C PRO A 452 -4.58 -13.61 28.17
N ASP A 453 -3.66 -13.93 29.08
CA ASP A 453 -3.84 -13.78 30.53
C ASP A 453 -3.40 -12.42 31.08
N GLY A 454 -2.89 -11.51 30.24
CA GLY A 454 -2.36 -10.22 30.65
C GLY A 454 -0.96 -10.27 31.27
N SER A 455 -0.27 -11.41 31.24
CA SER A 455 1.03 -11.60 31.90
C SER A 455 2.20 -10.89 31.21
N LYS A 456 2.04 -10.47 29.94
CA LYS A 456 3.11 -9.82 29.17
C LYS A 456 2.55 -8.98 28.03
N LEU A 457 3.18 -7.84 27.76
CA LEU A 457 2.90 -6.96 26.61
C LEU A 457 4.18 -6.70 25.80
N GLU A 458 4.04 -6.61 24.48
CA GLU A 458 5.10 -6.24 23.57
C GLU A 458 4.62 -5.15 22.60
N TYR A 459 5.34 -4.02 22.56
CA TYR A 459 5.13 -2.99 21.55
C TYR A 459 5.95 -3.31 20.30
N LEU A 460 5.27 -3.60 19.18
CA LEU A 460 5.89 -4.17 17.99
C LEU A 460 6.50 -3.10 17.09
N ARG A 461 5.74 -2.05 16.74
CA ARG A 461 6.22 -0.98 15.85
C ARG A 461 5.35 0.26 15.90
N ALA A 462 5.98 1.42 15.76
CA ALA A 462 5.29 2.69 15.54
C ALA A 462 4.75 2.79 14.12
N THR A 463 3.57 3.38 13.99
CA THR A 463 3.01 3.87 12.72
C THR A 463 3.22 5.39 12.62
N ASN A 464 2.57 6.06 11.68
CA ASN A 464 2.75 7.49 11.42
C ASN A 464 1.57 8.37 11.86
N ASN A 465 0.46 7.81 12.32
CA ASN A 465 -0.75 8.55 12.71
C ASN A 465 -1.72 7.68 13.54
N ASN A 466 -2.96 8.14 13.74
CA ASN A 466 -4.02 7.36 14.38
C ASN A 466 -4.22 6.00 13.69
N THR A 467 -3.80 4.94 14.38
CA THR A 467 -3.87 3.55 13.91
C THR A 467 -5.11 2.89 14.44
N TRP A 468 -5.93 2.37 13.54
CA TRP A 468 -7.18 1.72 13.90
C TRP A 468 -7.28 0.31 13.38
N GLY A 469 -7.08 0.09 12.07
CA GLY A 469 -7.23 -1.23 11.49
C GLY A 469 -6.03 -2.13 11.76
N LEU A 470 -6.31 -3.42 11.89
CA LEU A 470 -5.32 -4.50 11.98
C LEU A 470 -5.74 -5.64 11.06
N GLY A 471 -4.79 -6.28 10.39
CA GLY A 471 -4.98 -7.47 9.56
C GLY A 471 -3.87 -8.49 9.76
N GLN A 472 -4.20 -9.77 9.63
CA GLN A 472 -3.22 -10.85 9.61
C GLN A 472 -3.47 -11.75 8.40
N SER A 473 -2.42 -12.03 7.64
CA SER A 473 -2.47 -12.98 6.52
C SER A 473 -2.47 -14.42 7.05
N GLU A 474 -2.92 -15.38 6.23
CA GLU A 474 -2.99 -16.80 6.60
C GLU A 474 -1.62 -17.42 6.89
N ASP A 475 -0.56 -16.81 6.37
CA ASP A 475 0.82 -17.18 6.64
C ASP A 475 1.43 -16.40 7.82
N GLY A 476 0.77 -15.36 8.35
CA GLY A 476 1.19 -14.63 9.56
C GLY A 476 1.89 -13.28 9.35
N LEU A 477 1.79 -12.66 8.17
CA LEU A 477 2.19 -11.27 7.98
C LEU A 477 1.16 -10.34 8.63
N ILE A 478 1.64 -9.21 9.18
CA ILE A 478 0.81 -8.26 9.93
C ILE A 478 0.67 -6.96 9.16
N PHE A 479 -0.57 -6.48 9.07
CA PHE A 479 -0.93 -5.25 8.39
C PHE A 479 -1.75 -4.34 9.29
N ALA A 480 -1.77 -3.06 8.96
CA ALA A 480 -2.58 -2.08 9.68
C ALA A 480 -3.06 -0.97 8.74
N SER A 481 -4.05 -0.20 9.18
CA SER A 481 -4.47 1.05 8.53
C SER A 481 -4.36 2.21 9.51
N THR A 482 -4.07 3.39 8.99
CA THR A 482 -4.12 4.63 9.76
C THR A 482 -4.98 5.69 9.08
N ALA A 483 -5.32 6.72 9.84
CA ALA A 483 -5.91 7.95 9.33
C ALA A 483 -4.92 8.76 8.47
N ASN A 484 -5.46 9.69 7.70
CA ASN A 484 -4.76 10.70 6.90
C ASN A 484 -3.79 10.13 5.85
N ASN A 485 -4.37 9.69 4.73
CA ASN A 485 -3.66 9.22 3.52
C ASN A 485 -2.81 7.96 3.69
N ASN A 486 -3.01 7.18 4.75
CA ASN A 486 -2.26 5.96 4.97
C ASN A 486 -3.21 4.76 5.27
N PRO A 487 -4.04 4.37 4.29
CA PRO A 487 -5.03 3.31 4.49
C PRO A 487 -4.42 1.91 4.64
N SER A 488 -3.10 1.74 4.43
CA SER A 488 -2.47 0.42 4.44
C SER A 488 -0.99 0.51 4.80
N ASN A 489 -0.57 -0.29 5.79
CA ASN A 489 0.81 -0.50 6.24
C ASN A 489 1.10 -2.00 6.40
N HIS A 490 2.38 -2.37 6.35
CA HIS A 490 2.87 -3.71 6.63
C HIS A 490 3.94 -3.66 7.74
N LEU A 491 3.91 -4.60 8.69
CA LEU A 491 4.93 -4.76 9.74
C LEU A 491 5.90 -5.89 9.36
N PRO A 492 7.11 -5.58 8.88
CA PRO A 492 8.08 -6.58 8.44
C PRO A 492 8.95 -7.11 9.59
N ILE A 493 9.41 -6.24 10.50
CA ILE A 493 10.32 -6.59 11.59
C ILE A 493 9.91 -5.83 12.86
N ALA A 494 9.71 -6.55 13.96
CA ALA A 494 9.36 -5.98 15.26
C ALA A 494 10.54 -5.28 15.94
N ASN A 495 10.24 -4.30 16.81
CA ASN A 495 11.22 -3.49 17.54
C ASN A 495 12.24 -4.31 18.35
N ARG A 496 11.82 -5.44 18.93
CA ARG A 496 12.70 -6.32 19.73
C ARG A 496 13.96 -6.76 18.97
N TYR A 497 13.88 -6.89 17.65
CA TYR A 497 15.02 -7.30 16.82
C TYR A 497 16.02 -6.15 16.64
N TYR A 498 15.53 -4.93 16.38
CA TYR A 498 16.38 -3.74 16.28
C TYR A 498 17.07 -3.41 17.60
N GLN A 499 16.35 -3.52 18.72
CA GLN A 499 16.86 -3.25 20.06
C GLN A 499 18.02 -4.16 20.51
N ARG A 500 18.31 -5.24 19.77
CA ARG A 500 19.46 -6.13 20.03
C ARG A 500 20.77 -5.61 19.45
N VAL A 501 20.73 -4.58 18.60
CA VAL A 501 21.89 -4.01 17.92
C VAL A 501 22.16 -2.60 18.43
N ALA A 502 23.42 -2.31 18.74
CA ALA A 502 23.87 -1.00 19.19
C ALA A 502 23.42 0.12 18.24
N ASP A 503 22.79 1.15 18.83
CA ASP A 503 22.31 2.35 18.13
C ASP A 503 21.41 2.09 16.91
N PHE A 504 20.76 0.92 16.83
CA PHE A 504 19.87 0.58 15.73
C PHE A 504 18.41 0.75 16.10
N LYS A 505 17.79 1.79 15.54
CA LYS A 505 16.38 2.10 15.78
C LYS A 505 15.55 1.87 14.53
N ALA A 506 14.42 1.24 14.80
CA ALA A 506 13.26 1.12 13.96
C ALA A 506 12.74 2.48 13.47
N ALA A 507 12.56 2.66 12.15
CA ALA A 507 11.70 3.73 11.63
C ALA A 507 10.22 3.38 11.79
N ALA A 508 9.36 4.40 11.91
CA ALA A 508 7.91 4.23 11.85
C ALA A 508 7.48 3.60 10.51
N LEU A 509 6.42 2.80 10.53
CA LEU A 509 5.86 2.16 9.35
C LEU A 509 5.37 3.22 8.35
N ARG A 510 5.67 2.98 7.07
CA ARG A 510 5.29 3.85 5.96
C ARG A 510 4.10 3.27 5.19
N PRO A 511 3.31 4.11 4.50
CA PRO A 511 2.25 3.65 3.62
C PRO A 511 2.78 2.67 2.58
N ILE A 512 2.02 1.60 2.37
CA ILE A 512 2.23 0.66 1.25
C ILE A 512 1.24 0.87 0.11
N ALA A 513 0.21 1.70 0.31
CA ALA A 513 -0.72 2.10 -0.73
C ALA A 513 -0.04 2.98 -1.79
N ASP A 514 -0.25 2.65 -3.05
CA ASP A 514 0.24 3.44 -4.20
C ASP A 514 -0.48 4.79 -4.36
N SER A 515 -1.72 4.85 -3.89
CA SER A 515 -2.53 6.06 -3.81
C SER A 515 -3.33 6.12 -2.52
N SER A 516 -3.50 7.32 -1.99
CA SER A 516 -4.41 7.58 -0.88
C SER A 516 -5.84 7.93 -1.34
N ARG A 517 -6.09 7.90 -2.65
CA ARG A 517 -7.38 8.27 -3.24
C ARG A 517 -8.50 7.38 -2.71
N PHE A 518 -9.55 8.04 -2.23
CA PHE A 518 -10.82 7.38 -1.93
C PHE A 518 -11.79 7.52 -3.12
N LEU A 519 -12.76 6.60 -3.26
CA LEU A 519 -13.58 6.48 -4.47
C LEU A 519 -15.10 6.58 -4.15
N PRO A 520 -15.62 7.70 -3.62
CA PRO A 520 -17.05 7.83 -3.35
C PRO A 520 -17.87 7.88 -4.65
N ILE A 521 -19.17 7.55 -4.58
CA ILE A 521 -20.11 7.70 -5.71
C ILE A 521 -20.97 8.96 -5.64
N THR A 522 -20.77 9.76 -4.60
CA THR A 522 -21.48 11.01 -4.33
C THR A 522 -20.47 12.11 -3.99
N ASP A 523 -20.80 13.35 -4.30
CA ASP A 523 -20.06 14.53 -3.87
C ASP A 523 -20.43 14.97 -2.44
N LYS A 524 -21.50 14.38 -1.87
CA LYS A 524 -22.02 14.68 -0.52
C LYS A 524 -21.26 13.98 0.60
N VAL A 525 -19.93 13.95 0.50
CA VAL A 525 -19.03 13.36 1.50
C VAL A 525 -18.68 14.37 2.59
N ARG A 526 -18.23 13.90 3.76
CA ARG A 526 -17.88 14.77 4.89
C ARG A 526 -16.49 14.48 5.44
N GLN A 527 -15.50 15.09 4.82
CA GLN A 527 -14.08 15.03 5.20
C GLN A 527 -13.68 16.29 5.99
N VAL A 528 -12.71 16.17 6.90
CA VAL A 528 -12.30 17.27 7.79
C VAL A 528 -10.97 17.92 7.40
N ASP A 529 -10.01 17.12 6.93
CA ASP A 529 -8.64 17.55 6.67
C ASP A 529 -8.07 16.95 5.37
N VAL A 530 -8.36 15.68 5.09
CA VAL A 530 -7.93 14.97 3.90
C VAL A 530 -9.07 14.87 2.90
N HIS A 531 -9.30 15.96 2.16
CA HIS A 531 -10.26 15.95 1.05
C HIS A 531 -9.71 15.14 -0.13
N GLY A 532 -10.50 14.22 -0.68
CA GLY A 532 -10.03 13.42 -1.82
C GLY A 532 -9.29 12.12 -1.45
N GLY A 533 -9.07 11.85 -0.16
CA GLY A 533 -8.36 10.65 0.29
C GLY A 533 -8.90 10.06 1.59
N TYR A 534 -8.27 8.99 2.08
CA TYR A 534 -8.67 8.37 3.35
C TYR A 534 -8.32 9.28 4.53
N THR A 535 -9.30 10.08 4.95
CA THR A 535 -9.31 10.79 6.25
C THR A 535 -9.26 9.79 7.40
N SER A 536 -10.09 8.75 7.29
CA SER A 536 -10.12 7.62 8.21
C SER A 536 -9.95 6.34 7.40
N GLY A 537 -8.87 5.60 7.63
CA GLY A 537 -8.75 4.21 7.23
C GLY A 537 -9.15 3.32 8.39
N ALA A 538 -10.44 3.04 8.55
CA ALA A 538 -10.93 2.14 9.59
C ALA A 538 -10.90 0.69 9.06
N SER A 539 -10.56 -0.30 9.90
CA SER A 539 -10.26 -1.70 9.53
C SER A 539 -9.09 -1.94 8.57
N HIS A 540 -8.58 -3.17 8.59
CA HIS A 540 -7.63 -3.71 7.61
C HIS A 540 -7.75 -5.25 7.57
N SER A 541 -8.98 -5.79 7.59
CA SER A 541 -9.16 -7.26 7.60
C SER A 541 -8.79 -7.85 6.25
N ILE A 542 -8.04 -8.95 6.24
CA ILE A 542 -7.62 -9.64 5.01
C ILE A 542 -8.60 -10.76 4.73
N TYR A 543 -8.92 -10.98 3.45
CA TYR A 543 -9.77 -12.09 3.06
C TYR A 543 -9.05 -13.43 3.25
N THR A 544 -9.43 -14.19 4.29
CA THR A 544 -8.78 -15.44 4.71
C THR A 544 -9.73 -16.65 4.69
N ALA A 545 -10.71 -16.61 3.78
CA ALA A 545 -11.66 -17.69 3.48
C ALA A 545 -11.62 -18.07 1.99
N ARG A 546 -12.39 -19.09 1.58
CA ARG A 546 -12.49 -19.56 0.16
C ARG A 546 -13.87 -19.34 -0.47
N ALA A 547 -14.77 -18.61 0.19
CA ALA A 547 -16.14 -18.41 -0.31
C ALA A 547 -16.23 -17.39 -1.46
N TYR A 548 -15.35 -16.39 -1.48
CA TYR A 548 -15.21 -15.42 -2.59
C TYR A 548 -14.30 -15.99 -3.68
N PRO A 549 -14.26 -15.37 -4.87
CA PRO A 549 -13.32 -15.76 -5.92
C PRO A 549 -11.86 -15.78 -5.46
N ARG A 550 -11.06 -16.64 -6.09
CA ARG A 550 -9.63 -16.83 -5.79
C ARG A 550 -8.80 -15.55 -5.72
N ALA A 551 -9.16 -14.52 -6.50
CA ALA A 551 -8.49 -13.22 -6.51
C ALA A 551 -8.52 -12.47 -5.16
N TYR A 552 -9.37 -12.88 -4.22
CA TYR A 552 -9.43 -12.31 -2.87
C TYR A 552 -8.51 -13.04 -1.88
N TRP A 553 -8.27 -14.35 -2.08
CA TRP A 553 -7.68 -15.24 -1.09
C TRP A 553 -6.29 -14.76 -0.66
N ASN A 554 -6.15 -14.46 0.64
CA ASN A 554 -4.93 -14.02 1.31
C ASN A 554 -4.17 -12.87 0.63
N SER A 555 -4.86 -12.07 -0.19
CA SER A 555 -4.27 -11.07 -1.07
C SER A 555 -5.08 -9.78 -1.14
N THR A 556 -6.25 -9.73 -0.51
CA THR A 556 -7.12 -8.56 -0.51
C THR A 556 -7.47 -8.15 0.91
N ALA A 557 -7.22 -6.88 1.24
CA ALA A 557 -7.61 -6.26 2.50
C ALA A 557 -8.83 -5.34 2.33
N PHE A 558 -9.61 -5.17 3.39
CA PHE A 558 -10.80 -4.32 3.43
C PHE A 558 -10.62 -3.17 4.40
N VAL A 559 -10.76 -1.95 3.89
CA VAL A 559 -10.56 -0.71 4.64
C VAL A 559 -11.78 0.19 4.46
N ASN A 560 -12.48 0.44 5.56
CA ASN A 560 -13.62 1.34 5.65
C ASN A 560 -13.20 2.82 5.57
N GLY A 561 -13.98 3.59 4.80
CA GLY A 561 -13.91 5.05 4.70
C GLY A 561 -15.25 5.67 5.06
N PRO A 562 -15.62 5.77 6.35
CA PRO A 562 -16.93 6.27 6.78
C PRO A 562 -17.22 7.70 6.31
N THR A 563 -16.21 8.56 6.18
CA THR A 563 -16.36 9.92 5.64
C THR A 563 -16.71 9.98 4.16
N GLY A 564 -16.53 8.86 3.44
CA GLY A 564 -16.82 8.69 2.01
C GLY A 564 -17.88 7.62 1.71
N HIS A 565 -18.60 7.14 2.73
CA HIS A 565 -19.70 6.18 2.57
C HIS A 565 -19.28 4.87 1.87
N LEU A 566 -18.07 4.37 2.15
CA LEU A 566 -17.47 3.25 1.40
C LEU A 566 -16.70 2.23 2.25
N LEU A 567 -16.61 1.02 1.70
CA LEU A 567 -15.70 -0.05 2.08
C LEU A 567 -14.78 -0.34 0.89
N GLY A 568 -13.52 0.10 0.98
CA GLY A 568 -12.51 -0.05 -0.05
C GLY A 568 -11.87 -1.44 -0.07
N VAL A 569 -11.36 -1.82 -1.24
CA VAL A 569 -10.60 -3.06 -1.47
C VAL A 569 -9.14 -2.69 -1.70
N PHE A 570 -8.21 -3.29 -0.98
CA PHE A 570 -6.76 -3.09 -1.16
C PHE A 570 -6.09 -4.40 -1.54
N ARG A 571 -5.75 -4.56 -2.83
CA ARG A 571 -5.00 -5.71 -3.33
C ARG A 571 -3.54 -5.61 -2.91
N LEU A 572 -3.02 -6.63 -2.23
CA LEU A 572 -1.67 -6.72 -1.71
C LEU A 572 -0.76 -7.40 -2.74
N MET A 573 0.35 -6.76 -3.08
CA MET A 573 1.36 -7.27 -4.03
C MET A 573 2.69 -7.39 -3.32
N ARG A 574 3.33 -8.57 -3.42
CA ARG A 574 4.61 -8.87 -2.74
C ARG A 574 5.76 -8.67 -3.72
N HIS A 575 6.81 -7.95 -3.28
CA HIS A 575 8.04 -7.73 -4.04
C HIS A 575 9.25 -7.96 -3.12
N GLY A 576 9.80 -9.17 -3.14
CA GLY A 576 10.78 -9.58 -2.13
C GLY A 576 10.15 -9.56 -0.73
N THR A 577 10.80 -8.90 0.23
CA THR A 577 10.23 -8.70 1.57
C THR A 577 9.25 -7.51 1.65
N ALA A 578 9.22 -6.65 0.63
CA ALA A 578 8.31 -5.51 0.57
C ALA A 578 6.90 -5.94 0.16
N VAL A 579 5.92 -5.16 0.59
CA VAL A 579 4.53 -5.28 0.15
C VAL A 579 4.06 -3.91 -0.32
N SER A 580 3.38 -3.86 -1.45
CA SER A 580 2.61 -2.70 -1.93
C SER A 580 1.12 -3.06 -1.91
N SER A 581 0.26 -2.05 -1.92
CA SER A 581 -1.18 -2.24 -2.05
C SER A 581 -1.81 -1.26 -3.03
N HIS A 582 -2.82 -1.72 -3.75
CA HIS A 582 -3.56 -0.90 -4.73
C HIS A 582 -5.06 -0.97 -4.45
N ASN A 583 -5.75 0.17 -4.55
CA ASN A 583 -7.21 0.26 -4.40
C ASN A 583 -7.89 0.39 -5.78
N PRO A 584 -8.34 -0.72 -6.39
CA PRO A 584 -8.96 -0.68 -7.72
C PRO A 584 -10.44 -0.24 -7.68
N PHE A 585 -11.18 -0.56 -6.61
CA PHE A 585 -12.62 -0.30 -6.47
C PHE A 585 -13.08 -0.48 -5.01
N ASN A 586 -14.33 -0.12 -4.71
CA ASN A 586 -14.95 -0.41 -3.40
C ASN A 586 -15.76 -1.71 -3.43
N LEU A 587 -15.69 -2.48 -2.35
CA LEU A 587 -16.54 -3.66 -2.15
C LEU A 587 -18.01 -3.26 -1.90
N VAL A 588 -18.21 -2.13 -1.20
CA VAL A 588 -19.52 -1.51 -1.00
C VAL A 588 -19.34 -0.01 -1.01
N VAL A 589 -20.23 0.72 -1.68
CA VAL A 589 -20.24 2.19 -1.65
C VAL A 589 -21.67 2.71 -1.77
N GLY A 590 -22.04 3.70 -0.96
CA GLY A 590 -23.39 4.27 -0.93
C GLY A 590 -23.43 5.77 -1.23
N ASP A 591 -24.59 6.26 -1.69
CA ASP A 591 -24.90 7.69 -1.80
C ASP A 591 -25.83 8.22 -0.69
N ASP A 592 -26.26 7.34 0.22
CA ASP A 592 -26.93 7.71 1.47
C ASP A 592 -25.93 8.39 2.43
N GLU A 593 -26.18 9.66 2.74
CA GLU A 593 -25.31 10.49 3.56
C GLU A 593 -25.19 10.03 5.03
N TRP A 594 -26.03 9.10 5.48
CA TRP A 594 -25.95 8.45 6.80
C TRP A 594 -25.09 7.18 6.79
N PHE A 595 -24.82 6.58 5.62
CA PHE A 595 -24.10 5.32 5.49
C PHE A 595 -22.63 5.49 5.92
N ALA A 596 -22.27 4.98 7.09
CA ALA A 596 -20.98 5.20 7.75
C ALA A 596 -20.36 3.85 8.16
N PRO A 597 -19.84 3.07 7.20
CA PRO A 597 -19.21 1.80 7.50
C PRO A 597 -17.88 2.04 8.22
N ILE A 598 -17.61 1.32 9.33
CA ILE A 598 -16.49 1.61 10.24
C ILE A 598 -15.60 0.41 10.60
N ILE A 599 -16.05 -0.83 10.39
CA ILE A 599 -15.22 -2.02 10.51
C ILE A 599 -15.74 -3.12 9.59
N ALA A 600 -14.82 -3.85 8.95
CA ALA A 600 -15.12 -5.00 8.12
C ALA A 600 -14.28 -6.22 8.56
N GLU A 601 -14.89 -7.40 8.51
CA GLU A 601 -14.28 -8.68 8.89
C GLU A 601 -14.76 -9.82 8.01
N VAL A 602 -13.97 -10.89 7.92
CA VAL A 602 -14.42 -12.15 7.31
C VAL A 602 -15.19 -12.95 8.36
N GLY A 603 -16.47 -13.20 8.08
CA GLY A 603 -17.36 -13.93 8.99
C GLY A 603 -17.20 -15.45 8.88
N PRO A 604 -17.95 -16.21 9.70
CA PRO A 604 -17.87 -17.67 9.79
C PRO A 604 -18.28 -18.37 8.49
N ASP A 605 -19.15 -17.74 7.71
CA ASP A 605 -19.61 -18.17 6.38
C ASP A 605 -18.66 -17.82 5.23
N GLY A 606 -17.53 -17.16 5.53
CA GLY A 606 -16.58 -16.69 4.55
C GLY A 606 -17.05 -15.46 3.76
N ALA A 607 -18.19 -14.87 4.10
CA ALA A 607 -18.63 -13.57 3.60
C ALA A 607 -17.85 -12.43 4.28
N VAL A 608 -17.81 -11.25 3.66
CA VAL A 608 -17.30 -10.05 4.32
C VAL A 608 -18.46 -9.36 5.03
N TRP A 609 -18.35 -9.24 6.34
CA TRP A 609 -19.29 -8.55 7.20
C TRP A 609 -18.78 -7.15 7.49
N PHE A 610 -19.66 -6.19 7.67
CA PHE A 610 -19.26 -4.87 8.16
C PHE A 610 -20.32 -4.22 9.05
N LEU A 611 -19.85 -3.38 9.96
CA LEU A 611 -20.70 -2.54 10.80
C LEU A 611 -20.84 -1.18 10.14
N ASP A 612 -22.08 -0.75 10.01
CA ASP A 612 -22.45 0.60 9.63
C ASP A 612 -23.00 1.32 10.86
N TRP A 613 -22.33 2.41 11.26
CA TRP A 613 -22.82 3.27 12.33
C TRP A 613 -24.18 3.88 12.00
N TYR A 614 -24.49 4.01 10.72
CA TYR A 614 -25.64 4.71 10.18
C TYR A 614 -25.83 6.08 10.85
N ASN A 615 -24.83 6.93 10.70
CA ASN A 615 -24.71 8.16 11.47
C ASN A 615 -24.29 9.32 10.57
N TYR A 616 -25.07 10.38 10.58
CA TYR A 616 -24.81 11.57 9.79
C TYR A 616 -23.55 12.33 10.24
N ILE A 617 -23.29 12.37 11.55
CA ILE A 617 -22.15 13.05 12.15
C ILE A 617 -21.12 12.04 12.65
N VAL A 618 -20.06 11.87 11.85
CA VAL A 618 -18.95 10.96 12.15
C VAL A 618 -17.63 11.68 12.45
N GLN A 619 -17.54 12.98 12.15
CA GLN A 619 -16.32 13.77 12.36
C GLN A 619 -16.03 13.87 13.86
N HIS A 620 -14.75 13.77 14.23
CA HIS A 620 -14.31 13.80 15.63
C HIS A 620 -13.59 15.11 15.93
N ASN A 621 -12.45 15.30 15.28
CA ASN A 621 -11.62 16.49 15.31
C ASN A 621 -11.05 16.76 13.89
N PRO A 622 -10.50 17.96 13.60
CA PRO A 622 -10.51 19.16 14.44
C PRO A 622 -11.92 19.73 14.64
N THR A 623 -12.14 20.40 15.77
CA THR A 623 -13.39 21.12 16.07
C THR A 623 -13.59 22.29 15.10
N PRO A 624 -14.78 22.45 14.47
CA PRO A 624 -15.07 23.62 13.64
C PRO A 624 -14.96 24.92 14.44
N LYS A 625 -14.57 26.03 13.80
CA LYS A 625 -14.47 27.34 14.49
C LYS A 625 -15.83 27.74 15.06
N GLY A 626 -15.82 28.24 16.30
CA GLY A 626 -17.03 28.65 17.02
C GLY A 626 -17.85 27.49 17.63
N ARG A 627 -17.32 26.25 17.61
CA ARG A 627 -17.90 25.10 18.31
C ARG A 627 -17.00 24.68 19.47
N GLU A 628 -17.58 23.91 20.40
CA GLU A 628 -16.89 23.41 21.59
C GLU A 628 -16.40 21.97 21.41
N THR A 629 -15.26 21.66 22.03
CA THR A 629 -14.71 20.30 22.13
C THR A 629 -15.14 19.69 23.46
N GLY A 630 -15.71 18.49 23.43
CA GLY A 630 -16.13 17.76 24.62
C GLY A 630 -15.01 16.92 25.26
N PRO A 631 -15.30 16.26 26.39
CA PRO A 631 -14.31 15.51 27.17
C PRO A 631 -13.58 14.40 26.41
N GLY A 632 -14.19 13.84 25.36
CA GLY A 632 -13.58 12.81 24.51
C GLY A 632 -12.69 13.33 23.40
N ASN A 633 -12.34 14.62 23.43
CA ASN A 633 -11.65 15.37 22.38
C ASN A 633 -12.41 15.39 21.04
N ALA A 634 -13.74 15.28 21.10
CA ALA A 634 -14.61 15.36 19.95
C ALA A 634 -15.45 16.62 19.98
N TYR A 635 -15.68 17.22 18.83
CA TYR A 635 -16.59 18.36 18.73
C TYR A 635 -18.01 17.96 19.15
N ILE A 636 -18.67 18.82 19.93
CA ILE A 636 -20.02 18.60 20.46
C ILE A 636 -21.06 18.93 19.39
N ASN A 637 -21.96 17.98 19.11
CA ASN A 637 -23.07 18.16 18.16
C ASN A 637 -24.25 17.25 18.51
N ASP A 638 -25.44 17.85 18.66
CA ASP A 638 -26.68 17.11 18.93
C ASP A 638 -27.16 16.29 17.73
N LEU A 639 -26.65 16.55 16.52
CA LEU A 639 -26.94 15.73 15.33
C LEU A 639 -26.17 14.40 15.31
N ARG A 640 -25.30 14.15 16.30
CA ARG A 640 -24.59 12.88 16.41
C ARG A 640 -25.52 11.78 16.88
N ASP A 641 -25.82 10.84 15.98
CA ASP A 641 -26.77 9.78 16.23
C ASP A 641 -26.30 8.80 17.30
N LYS A 642 -27.27 8.27 18.05
CA LYS A 642 -27.10 7.32 19.17
C LYS A 642 -28.09 6.16 19.13
N ARG A 643 -28.89 6.08 18.07
CA ARG A 643 -30.10 5.25 18.00
C ARG A 643 -30.01 4.19 16.92
N HIS A 644 -29.34 4.49 15.82
CA HIS A 644 -29.22 3.63 14.66
C HIS A 644 -27.93 2.82 14.68
N GLY A 645 -27.91 1.74 13.92
CA GLY A 645 -26.75 0.88 13.78
C GLY A 645 -27.12 -0.36 12.98
N ARG A 646 -26.24 -0.78 12.08
CA ARG A 646 -26.55 -1.88 11.15
C ARG A 646 -25.37 -2.81 10.99
N VAL A 647 -25.69 -4.08 10.81
CA VAL A 647 -24.75 -5.15 10.48
C VAL A 647 -25.12 -5.69 9.11
N TYR A 648 -24.18 -5.63 8.18
CA TYR A 648 -24.35 -6.10 6.83
C TYR A 648 -23.38 -7.22 6.49
N ARG A 649 -23.78 -8.02 5.51
CA ARG A 649 -22.98 -9.05 4.85
C ARG A 649 -22.89 -8.73 3.37
N VAL A 650 -21.70 -8.80 2.81
CA VAL A 650 -21.49 -8.85 1.38
C VAL A 650 -21.33 -10.32 1.00
N VAL A 651 -22.24 -10.85 0.19
CA VAL A 651 -22.31 -12.28 -0.12
C VAL A 651 -21.99 -12.47 -1.59
N TYR A 652 -21.08 -13.39 -1.90
CA TYR A 652 -20.82 -13.80 -3.28
C TYR A 652 -21.88 -14.81 -3.73
N LYS A 653 -22.51 -14.57 -4.89
CA LYS A 653 -23.66 -15.36 -5.37
C LYS A 653 -23.33 -16.82 -5.62
N ASP A 654 -22.11 -17.11 -6.08
CA ASP A 654 -21.65 -18.47 -6.35
C ASP A 654 -20.81 -19.04 -5.20
N ALA A 655 -20.91 -18.46 -4.00
CA ALA A 655 -20.23 -19.00 -2.83
C ALA A 655 -20.70 -20.44 -2.56
N PRO A 656 -19.79 -21.35 -2.16
CA PRO A 656 -20.18 -22.66 -1.67
C PRO A 656 -21.18 -22.55 -0.52
N GLN A 657 -22.12 -23.51 -0.43
CA GLN A 657 -23.08 -23.54 0.67
C GLN A 657 -22.34 -23.62 2.01
N TYR A 658 -22.57 -22.63 2.86
CA TYR A 658 -22.03 -22.59 4.21
C TYR A 658 -22.66 -23.67 5.10
N LYS A 659 -21.83 -24.36 5.89
CA LYS A 659 -22.26 -25.30 6.93
C LYS A 659 -21.86 -24.72 8.29
N PRO A 660 -22.82 -24.39 9.17
CA PRO A 660 -22.51 -23.92 10.51
C PRO A 660 -21.59 -24.87 11.27
N HIS A 661 -20.59 -24.31 11.95
CA HIS A 661 -19.73 -25.05 12.88
C HIS A 661 -20.16 -24.77 14.32
N ASP A 662 -20.14 -25.80 15.15
CA ASP A 662 -20.21 -25.70 16.61
C ASP A 662 -19.03 -26.45 17.21
N LEU A 663 -18.01 -25.71 17.64
CA LEU A 663 -16.80 -26.28 18.20
C LEU A 663 -16.90 -26.54 19.71
N THR A 664 -17.97 -26.08 20.38
CA THR A 664 -18.16 -26.29 21.83
C THR A 664 -18.35 -27.78 22.18
N ARG A 665 -18.86 -28.55 21.21
CA ARG A 665 -19.11 -29.99 21.32
C ARG A 665 -18.07 -30.86 20.60
N SER A 666 -17.01 -30.25 20.07
CA SER A 666 -16.00 -30.95 19.28
C SER A 666 -15.04 -31.75 20.15
N THR A 667 -14.78 -32.99 19.76
CA THR A 667 -13.69 -33.81 20.31
C THR A 667 -12.33 -33.22 19.93
N PRO A 668 -11.24 -33.54 20.67
CA PRO A 668 -9.89 -33.12 20.32
C PRO A 668 -9.50 -33.41 18.86
N GLN A 669 -9.88 -34.57 18.32
CA GLN A 669 -9.59 -34.92 16.94
C GLN A 669 -10.42 -34.10 15.94
N GLN A 670 -11.68 -33.75 16.25
CA GLN A 670 -12.47 -32.85 15.41
C GLN A 670 -11.87 -31.44 15.37
N LEU A 671 -11.32 -30.95 16.49
CA LEU A 671 -10.58 -29.69 16.50
C LEU A 671 -9.33 -29.77 15.62
N VAL A 672 -8.56 -30.86 15.68
CA VAL A 672 -7.41 -31.07 14.77
C VAL A 672 -7.86 -31.06 13.31
N ASN A 673 -8.95 -31.74 12.98
CA ASN A 673 -9.50 -31.75 11.62
C ASN A 673 -10.00 -30.36 11.18
N THR A 674 -10.36 -29.48 12.12
CA THR A 674 -10.77 -28.09 11.83
C THR A 674 -9.56 -27.19 11.55
N LEU A 675 -8.32 -27.59 11.88
CA LEU A 675 -7.12 -26.82 11.53
C LEU A 675 -6.87 -26.74 10.03
N VAL A 676 -7.51 -27.57 9.20
CA VAL A 676 -7.44 -27.52 7.73
C VAL A 676 -8.65 -26.81 7.11
N ASP A 677 -9.51 -26.17 7.91
CA ASP A 677 -10.70 -25.48 7.40
C ASP A 677 -10.34 -24.38 6.40
N THR A 678 -11.19 -24.15 5.41
CA THR A 678 -10.99 -23.12 4.39
C THR A 678 -11.09 -21.70 4.94
N ASN A 679 -11.66 -21.49 6.14
CA ASN A 679 -11.79 -20.20 6.81
C ASN A 679 -10.85 -20.10 8.02
N MET A 680 -10.00 -19.07 8.05
CA MET A 680 -9.04 -18.84 9.15
C MET A 680 -9.72 -18.67 10.51
N LEU A 681 -10.94 -18.13 10.54
CA LEU A 681 -11.71 -17.99 11.78
C LEU A 681 -11.82 -19.34 12.50
N TRP A 682 -12.28 -20.38 11.80
CA TRP A 682 -12.45 -21.71 12.38
C TRP A 682 -11.13 -22.36 12.77
N ARG A 683 -10.08 -22.18 11.96
CA ARG A 683 -8.75 -22.67 12.29
C ARG A 683 -8.19 -22.04 13.56
N LEU A 684 -8.36 -20.73 13.75
CA LEU A 684 -7.93 -20.01 14.94
C LEU A 684 -8.72 -20.45 16.19
N HIS A 685 -10.04 -20.62 16.09
CA HIS A 685 -10.84 -21.17 17.20
C HIS A 685 -10.37 -22.57 17.59
N ALA A 686 -10.19 -23.46 16.61
CA ALA A 686 -9.71 -24.81 16.85
C ALA A 686 -8.32 -24.84 17.49
N GLN A 687 -7.37 -24.07 16.96
CA GLN A 687 -6.04 -23.90 17.55
C GLN A 687 -6.11 -23.38 18.98
N ARG A 688 -6.88 -22.32 19.21
CA ARG A 688 -7.07 -21.72 20.53
C ARG A 688 -7.61 -22.74 21.53
N LEU A 689 -8.66 -23.48 21.17
CA LEU A 689 -9.27 -24.50 22.03
C LEU A 689 -8.30 -25.66 22.32
N LEU A 690 -7.51 -26.09 21.33
CA LEU A 690 -6.46 -27.11 21.52
C LEU A 690 -5.38 -26.64 22.50
N VAL A 691 -4.88 -25.40 22.34
CA VAL A 691 -3.84 -24.83 23.21
C VAL A 691 -4.36 -24.60 24.63
N GLN A 692 -5.59 -24.08 24.78
CA GLN A 692 -6.20 -23.85 26.10
C GLN A 692 -6.44 -25.16 26.87
N ARG A 693 -6.72 -26.26 26.16
CA ARG A 693 -6.83 -27.57 26.80
C ARG A 693 -5.51 -28.02 27.42
N GLY A 694 -4.38 -27.65 26.84
CA GLY A 694 -3.05 -27.92 27.40
C GLY A 694 -2.65 -29.41 27.44
N LEU A 695 -3.32 -30.27 26.67
CA LEU A 695 -3.06 -31.72 26.66
C LEU A 695 -2.29 -32.15 25.38
N PRO A 696 -1.27 -33.02 25.50
CA PRO A 696 -0.45 -33.47 24.37
C PRO A 696 -1.06 -34.65 23.58
N ASP A 697 -2.29 -35.07 23.91
CA ASP A 697 -2.99 -36.24 23.36
C ASP A 697 -3.24 -36.18 21.84
N VAL A 698 -3.13 -34.99 21.25
CA VAL A 698 -3.28 -34.74 19.81
C VAL A 698 -1.95 -34.63 19.05
N ALA A 699 -0.80 -34.78 19.72
CA ALA A 699 0.51 -34.52 19.13
C ALA A 699 0.77 -35.33 17.85
N SER A 700 0.38 -36.61 17.83
CA SER A 700 0.53 -37.47 16.65
C SER A 700 -0.25 -36.96 15.44
N SER A 701 -1.50 -36.53 15.63
CA SER A 701 -2.33 -35.98 14.55
C SER A 701 -1.81 -34.63 14.06
N LEU A 702 -1.29 -33.79 14.97
CA LEU A 702 -0.63 -32.53 14.61
C LEU A 702 0.66 -32.77 13.82
N ILE A 703 1.48 -33.75 14.21
CA ILE A 703 2.66 -34.17 13.44
C ILE A 703 2.28 -34.55 12.01
N SER A 704 1.21 -35.34 11.83
CA SER A 704 0.74 -35.72 10.50
C SER A 704 0.35 -34.51 9.64
N LEU A 705 -0.28 -33.48 10.23
CA LEU A 705 -0.59 -32.25 9.50
C LEU A 705 0.67 -31.47 9.10
N VAL A 706 1.70 -31.39 9.96
CA VAL A 706 2.96 -30.73 9.61
C VAL A 706 3.73 -31.45 8.49
N GLN A 707 3.59 -32.78 8.42
CA GLN A 707 4.23 -33.62 7.41
C GLN A 707 3.49 -33.66 6.07
N ASP A 708 2.21 -33.24 6.02
CA ASP A 708 1.47 -33.16 4.77
C ASP A 708 2.09 -32.11 3.85
N THR A 709 2.58 -32.54 2.68
CA THR A 709 3.23 -31.68 1.69
C THR A 709 2.26 -31.02 0.71
N SER A 710 0.96 -31.25 0.84
CA SER A 710 -0.05 -30.64 -0.03
C SER A 710 -0.04 -29.12 0.10
N VAL A 711 -0.46 -28.43 -0.97
CA VAL A 711 -0.65 -26.97 -0.97
C VAL A 711 -1.94 -26.65 -1.70
N ASP A 712 -2.61 -25.58 -1.28
CA ASP A 712 -3.79 -25.05 -1.94
C ASP A 712 -3.43 -24.27 -3.22
N GLU A 713 -4.45 -23.73 -3.90
CA GLU A 713 -4.29 -22.99 -5.15
C GLU A 713 -3.49 -21.68 -5.04
N VAL A 714 -3.23 -21.20 -3.82
CA VAL A 714 -2.35 -20.04 -3.57
C VAL A 714 -1.01 -20.46 -2.96
N GLY A 715 -0.69 -21.75 -2.96
CA GLY A 715 0.59 -22.31 -2.53
C GLY A 715 0.77 -22.42 -1.02
N LEU A 716 -0.33 -22.37 -0.26
CA LEU A 716 -0.31 -22.47 1.21
C LEU A 716 -0.73 -23.85 1.70
N ASN A 717 -0.13 -24.27 2.81
CA ASN A 717 -0.66 -25.33 3.66
C ASN A 717 -0.98 -24.73 5.03
N THR A 718 -2.19 -24.19 5.16
CA THR A 718 -2.64 -23.52 6.39
C THR A 718 -2.78 -24.51 7.55
N GLY A 719 -3.16 -25.76 7.27
CA GLY A 719 -3.21 -26.84 8.26
C GLY A 719 -1.88 -27.09 8.94
N ALA A 720 -0.80 -27.25 8.16
CA ALA A 720 0.55 -27.41 8.67
C ALA A 720 1.01 -26.18 9.48
N ILE A 721 0.68 -24.97 9.05
CA ILE A 721 1.00 -23.72 9.77
C ILE A 721 0.31 -23.72 11.15
N HIS A 722 -1.00 -23.98 11.21
CA HIS A 722 -1.73 -24.03 12.47
C HIS A 722 -1.28 -25.18 13.36
N ALA A 723 -0.90 -26.33 12.79
CA ALA A 723 -0.37 -27.46 13.56
C ALA A 723 0.99 -27.14 14.21
N LEU A 724 1.90 -26.46 13.51
CA LEU A 724 3.16 -25.96 14.07
C LEU A 724 2.91 -25.03 15.27
N TRP A 725 2.00 -24.07 15.12
CA TRP A 725 1.69 -23.13 16.18
C TRP A 725 0.90 -23.74 17.35
N THR A 726 0.11 -24.79 17.10
CA THR A 726 -0.56 -25.57 18.14
C THR A 726 0.47 -26.37 18.95
N LEU A 727 1.41 -27.06 18.28
CA LEU A 727 2.51 -27.77 18.94
C LEU A 727 3.39 -26.82 19.77
N HIS A 728 3.66 -25.62 19.25
CA HIS A 728 4.37 -24.57 19.98
C HIS A 728 3.59 -24.08 21.20
N GLY A 729 2.27 -23.84 21.05
CA GLY A 729 1.39 -23.42 22.16
C GLY A 729 1.23 -24.48 23.25
N LEU A 730 1.35 -25.76 22.91
CA LEU A 730 1.39 -26.88 23.85
C LEU A 730 2.78 -27.13 24.47
N HIS A 731 3.78 -26.31 24.13
CA HIS A 731 5.16 -26.45 24.58
C HIS A 731 5.81 -27.80 24.19
N LEU A 732 5.51 -28.31 22.99
CA LEU A 732 6.03 -29.59 22.49
C LEU A 732 7.17 -29.44 21.47
N ILE A 733 7.51 -28.23 21.03
CA ILE A 733 8.65 -28.00 20.12
C ILE A 733 9.89 -27.66 20.96
N ASP A 734 10.48 -28.67 21.59
CA ASP A 734 11.66 -28.54 22.43
C ASP A 734 12.55 -29.81 22.38
N GLU A 735 13.67 -29.79 23.12
CA GLU A 735 14.60 -30.93 23.19
C GLU A 735 14.04 -32.13 23.97
N ALA A 736 13.03 -31.93 24.84
CA ALA A 736 12.37 -33.01 25.57
C ALA A 736 11.43 -33.83 24.68
N HIS A 737 11.00 -33.26 23.54
CA HIS A 737 10.13 -33.89 22.55
C HIS A 737 10.84 -34.03 21.19
N PRO A 738 11.89 -34.86 21.09
CA PRO A 738 12.78 -34.91 19.92
C PRO A 738 12.08 -35.29 18.62
N MET A 739 11.00 -36.08 18.67
CA MET A 739 10.20 -36.41 17.48
C MET A 739 9.47 -35.18 16.92
N VAL A 740 8.87 -34.36 17.79
CA VAL A 740 8.16 -33.13 17.39
C VAL A 740 9.16 -32.11 16.85
N LEU A 741 10.29 -31.94 17.53
CA LEU A 741 11.36 -31.06 17.09
C LEU A 741 11.93 -31.49 15.72
N ALA A 742 12.13 -32.79 15.49
CA ALA A 742 12.58 -33.29 14.19
C ALA A 742 11.58 -33.00 13.06
N VAL A 743 10.28 -33.09 13.35
CA VAL A 743 9.22 -32.73 12.39
C VAL A 743 9.23 -31.22 12.09
N ALA A 744 9.41 -30.37 13.11
CA ALA A 744 9.57 -28.93 12.92
C ALA A 744 10.81 -28.57 12.09
N PHE A 745 11.94 -29.29 12.27
CA PHE A 745 13.11 -29.16 11.39
C PHE A 745 12.81 -29.62 9.96
N GLY A 746 12.06 -30.71 9.78
CA GLY A 746 11.61 -31.18 8.46
C GLY A 746 10.76 -30.14 7.72
N ALA A 747 9.92 -29.41 8.46
CA ALA A 747 9.06 -28.36 7.91
C ALA A 747 9.84 -27.19 7.26
N LEU A 748 11.14 -27.02 7.59
CA LEU A 748 12.02 -26.05 6.91
C LEU A 748 12.24 -26.37 5.41
N ARG A 749 11.83 -27.54 4.94
CA ARG A 749 11.90 -27.97 3.53
C ARG A 749 10.53 -28.18 2.89
N HIS A 750 9.46 -27.78 3.58
CA HIS A 750 8.09 -27.96 3.11
C HIS A 750 7.84 -27.19 1.79
N PRO A 751 7.03 -27.69 0.83
CA PRO A 751 6.77 -27.00 -0.44
C PRO A 751 6.20 -25.59 -0.30
N SER A 752 5.26 -25.40 0.64
CA SER A 752 4.73 -24.07 0.97
C SER A 752 5.76 -23.17 1.68
N PRO A 753 6.07 -21.98 1.13
CA PRO A 753 6.93 -20.99 1.81
C PRO A 753 6.29 -20.49 3.13
N GLY A 754 4.96 -20.48 3.23
CA GLY A 754 4.25 -20.15 4.47
C GLY A 754 4.60 -21.10 5.61
N VAL A 755 4.68 -22.41 5.34
CA VAL A 755 5.08 -23.41 6.34
C VAL A 755 6.54 -23.21 6.74
N ARG A 756 7.45 -23.06 5.77
CA ARG A 756 8.89 -22.86 6.06
C ARG A 756 9.12 -21.63 6.93
N ARG A 757 8.43 -20.52 6.63
CA ARG A 757 8.50 -19.28 7.43
C ARG A 757 7.98 -19.46 8.85
N ASN A 758 6.87 -20.15 9.04
CA ASN A 758 6.29 -20.37 10.37
C ASN A 758 7.10 -21.38 11.19
N ALA A 759 7.67 -22.41 10.55
CA ALA A 759 8.60 -23.33 11.18
C ALA A 759 9.79 -22.56 11.81
N LEU A 760 10.40 -21.63 11.06
CA LEU A 760 11.50 -20.78 11.58
C LEU A 760 11.14 -19.96 12.83
N GLN A 761 9.87 -19.61 13.02
CA GLN A 761 9.41 -18.80 14.15
C GLN A 761 9.07 -19.61 15.41
N VAL A 762 8.81 -20.92 15.28
CA VAL A 762 8.47 -21.79 16.41
C VAL A 762 9.65 -22.60 16.94
N LEU A 763 10.79 -22.61 16.22
CA LEU A 763 11.97 -23.37 16.64
C LEU A 763 12.62 -22.76 17.89
N PRO A 764 13.12 -23.59 18.82
CA PRO A 764 13.82 -23.10 20.00
C PRO A 764 15.16 -22.47 19.63
N SER A 765 15.63 -21.52 20.45
CA SER A 765 16.96 -20.94 20.32
C SER A 765 18.02 -21.95 20.79
N SER A 766 18.65 -22.67 19.86
CA SER A 766 19.69 -23.66 20.15
C SER A 766 20.72 -23.78 19.02
N ALA A 767 21.87 -24.40 19.31
CA ALA A 767 22.86 -24.72 18.28
C ALA A 767 22.31 -25.70 17.22
N ALA A 768 21.44 -26.64 17.63
CA ALA A 768 20.77 -27.55 16.70
C ALA A 768 19.85 -26.80 15.72
N THR A 769 19.18 -25.75 16.17
CA THR A 769 18.38 -24.87 15.30
C THR A 769 19.25 -24.13 14.29
N VAL A 770 20.41 -23.60 14.70
CA VAL A 770 21.38 -22.99 13.76
C VAL A 770 21.74 -23.99 12.66
N ASP A 771 22.13 -25.21 13.04
CA ASP A 771 22.48 -26.26 12.08
C ASP A 771 21.32 -26.62 11.15
N ALA A 772 20.09 -26.71 11.68
CA ALA A 772 18.89 -27.04 10.91
C ALA A 772 18.59 -25.95 9.87
N ILE A 773 18.65 -24.67 10.24
CA ILE A 773 18.44 -23.52 9.34
C ILE A 773 19.46 -23.56 8.19
N LEU A 774 20.74 -23.78 8.51
CA LEU A 774 21.80 -23.81 7.50
C LEU A 774 21.68 -25.04 6.58
N LYS A 775 21.42 -26.23 7.14
CA LYS A 775 21.25 -27.48 6.36
C LYS A 775 20.00 -27.47 5.50
N ALA A 776 18.95 -26.76 5.90
CA ALA A 776 17.75 -26.58 5.09
C ALA A 776 17.96 -25.58 3.94
N GLY A 777 19.03 -24.78 3.98
CA GLY A 777 19.28 -23.75 2.98
C GLY A 777 18.36 -22.54 3.12
N SER A 778 17.77 -22.29 4.30
CA SER A 778 16.75 -21.25 4.50
C SER A 778 17.27 -19.82 4.26
N LEU A 779 18.58 -19.58 4.37
CA LEU A 779 19.21 -18.31 3.98
C LEU A 779 19.26 -18.11 2.45
N ASN A 780 19.18 -19.18 1.68
CA ASN A 780 19.22 -19.16 0.21
C ASN A 780 17.87 -19.54 -0.41
N ASP A 781 16.81 -19.62 0.40
CA ASP A 781 15.45 -19.95 -0.04
C ASP A 781 15.00 -19.02 -1.17
N ASP A 782 14.17 -19.52 -2.09
CA ASP A 782 13.65 -18.70 -3.20
C ASP A 782 12.74 -17.57 -2.71
N ASP A 783 11.98 -17.81 -1.62
CA ASP A 783 11.07 -16.83 -1.04
C ASP A 783 11.80 -15.91 -0.05
N ALA A 784 11.75 -14.60 -0.31
CA ALA A 784 12.43 -13.59 0.49
C ALA A 784 11.89 -13.48 1.93
N GLN A 785 10.62 -13.81 2.17
CA GLN A 785 10.03 -13.84 3.52
C GLN A 785 10.57 -15.02 4.34
N VAL A 786 10.92 -16.14 3.69
CA VAL A 786 11.61 -17.26 4.37
C VAL A 786 13.03 -16.85 4.74
N ARG A 787 13.77 -16.19 3.81
CA ARG A 787 15.10 -15.64 4.09
C ARG A 787 15.07 -14.63 5.25
N LEU A 788 14.07 -13.74 5.27
CA LEU A 788 13.85 -12.79 6.36
C LEU A 788 13.64 -13.50 7.71
N ALA A 789 12.72 -14.46 7.77
CA ALA A 789 12.46 -15.22 8.99
C ALA A 789 13.69 -16.02 9.47
N ALA A 790 14.50 -16.55 8.54
CA ALA A 790 15.72 -17.28 8.88
C ALA A 790 16.76 -16.37 9.55
N LEU A 791 16.94 -15.15 9.04
CA LEU A 791 17.81 -14.14 9.66
C LEU A 791 17.32 -13.77 11.07
N LEU A 792 16.01 -13.54 11.22
CA LEU A 792 15.43 -13.20 12.52
C LEU A 792 15.56 -14.35 13.53
N ALA A 793 15.35 -15.60 13.11
CA ALA A 793 15.54 -16.79 13.95
C ALA A 793 17.00 -16.98 14.38
N LEU A 794 17.96 -16.81 13.45
CA LEU A 794 19.39 -16.86 13.76
C LEU A 794 19.78 -15.76 14.75
N SER A 795 19.21 -14.56 14.65
CA SER A 795 19.50 -13.47 15.60
C SER A 795 19.15 -13.79 17.06
N GLU A 796 18.29 -14.78 17.28
CA GLU A 796 17.88 -15.24 18.61
C GLU A 796 18.70 -16.45 19.08
N CYS A 797 19.38 -17.15 18.17
CA CYS A 797 20.19 -18.32 18.45
C CYS A 797 21.53 -17.97 19.14
N PRO A 798 22.22 -18.95 19.75
CA PRO A 798 23.61 -18.80 20.18
C PRO A 798 24.53 -18.36 19.03
N SER A 799 25.55 -17.56 19.35
CA SER A 799 26.52 -17.11 18.33
C SER A 799 27.24 -18.30 17.69
N SER A 800 27.54 -18.17 16.39
CA SER A 800 28.13 -19.23 15.56
C SER A 800 28.90 -18.58 14.42
N THR A 801 30.16 -18.99 14.24
CA THR A 801 31.03 -18.47 13.18
C THR A 801 30.57 -18.92 11.80
N ILE A 802 30.09 -20.15 11.67
CA ILE A 802 29.55 -20.70 10.41
C ILE A 802 28.27 -19.94 10.02
N ALA A 803 27.37 -19.68 10.98
CA ALA A 803 26.18 -18.87 10.72
C ALA A 803 26.54 -17.46 10.30
N GLY A 804 27.50 -16.81 10.98
CA GLY A 804 27.99 -15.48 10.61
C GLY A 804 28.52 -15.41 9.19
N ALA A 805 29.37 -16.37 8.79
CA ALA A 805 29.90 -16.45 7.44
C ALA A 805 28.79 -16.70 6.40
N SER A 806 27.79 -17.52 6.74
CA SER A 806 26.65 -17.82 5.86
C SER A 806 25.73 -16.60 5.68
N ILE A 807 25.49 -15.83 6.76
CA ILE A 807 24.74 -14.58 6.70
C ILE A 807 25.44 -13.57 5.80
N PHE A 808 26.77 -13.44 5.92
CA PHE A 808 27.55 -12.56 5.02
C PHE A 808 27.46 -13.02 3.56
N GLY A 809 27.68 -14.31 3.29
CA GLY A 809 27.60 -14.85 1.93
C GLY A 809 26.23 -14.59 1.28
N MET A 810 25.16 -14.76 2.05
CA MET A 810 23.79 -14.48 1.61
C MET A 810 23.57 -12.99 1.31
N ILE A 811 23.91 -12.08 2.24
CA ILE A 811 23.64 -10.65 2.05
C ILE A 811 24.55 -10.02 1.00
N ALA A 812 25.67 -10.65 0.65
CA ALA A 812 26.56 -10.21 -0.43
C ALA A 812 25.94 -10.38 -1.83
N GLU A 813 24.88 -11.17 -1.99
CA GLU A 813 24.15 -11.30 -3.26
C GLU A 813 23.29 -10.06 -3.55
N SER A 814 23.27 -9.62 -4.82
CA SER A 814 22.56 -8.40 -5.25
C SER A 814 21.06 -8.43 -4.95
N ARG A 815 20.41 -9.58 -5.15
CA ARG A 815 19.00 -9.77 -4.81
C ARG A 815 18.68 -9.55 -3.32
N ASN A 816 19.67 -9.68 -2.43
CA ASN A 816 19.47 -9.59 -0.99
C ASN A 816 19.86 -8.21 -0.44
N PHE A 817 20.98 -7.63 -0.85
CA PHE A 817 21.34 -6.29 -0.36
C PHE A 817 20.48 -5.16 -0.96
N GLN A 818 19.80 -5.41 -2.08
CA GLN A 818 18.84 -4.46 -2.70
C GLN A 818 17.41 -4.65 -2.18
N ASP A 819 17.13 -5.74 -1.46
CA ASP A 819 15.82 -5.98 -0.89
C ASP A 819 15.49 -4.98 0.23
N ALA A 820 14.20 -4.71 0.45
CA ALA A 820 13.74 -3.68 1.37
C ALA A 820 14.09 -3.94 2.85
N TRP A 821 14.06 -5.20 3.30
CA TRP A 821 14.18 -5.54 4.73
C TRP A 821 15.25 -6.59 5.04
N LEU A 822 15.75 -7.34 4.05
CA LEU A 822 16.87 -8.26 4.26
C LEU A 822 18.14 -7.57 4.78
N PRO A 823 18.53 -6.35 4.36
CA PRO A 823 19.69 -5.65 4.93
C PRO A 823 19.56 -5.38 6.45
N ASP A 824 18.37 -4.98 6.91
CA ASP A 824 18.10 -4.75 8.33
C ASP A 824 18.18 -6.06 9.11
N ALA A 825 17.52 -7.11 8.62
CA ALA A 825 17.55 -8.43 9.26
C ALA A 825 18.95 -9.06 9.26
N ALA A 826 19.72 -8.89 8.17
CA ALA A 826 21.09 -9.37 8.07
C ALA A 826 22.02 -8.60 9.00
N THR A 827 21.77 -7.32 9.23
CA THR A 827 22.47 -6.53 10.26
C THR A 827 22.19 -7.08 11.65
N ILE A 828 20.93 -7.40 11.94
CA ILE A 828 20.49 -7.92 13.25
C ILE A 828 21.07 -9.31 13.52
N ALA A 829 21.00 -10.22 12.54
CA ALA A 829 21.60 -11.54 12.63
C ALA A 829 23.14 -11.46 12.65
N GLY A 830 23.72 -10.65 11.76
CA GLY A 830 25.16 -10.43 11.65
C GLY A 830 25.77 -9.88 12.93
N ALA A 831 25.08 -8.96 13.63
CA ALA A 831 25.47 -8.47 14.94
C ALA A 831 25.62 -9.63 15.96
N ARG A 832 24.63 -10.53 16.04
CA ARG A 832 24.68 -11.71 16.90
C ARG A 832 25.81 -12.69 16.53
N HIS A 833 26.10 -12.82 15.24
CA HIS A 833 27.10 -13.74 14.67
C HIS A 833 28.36 -13.01 14.15
N SER A 834 28.76 -11.92 14.82
CA SER A 834 29.71 -10.93 14.27
C SER A 834 31.09 -11.51 13.95
N ALA A 835 31.61 -12.42 14.78
CA ALA A 835 32.93 -13.01 14.56
C ALA A 835 33.04 -13.71 13.20
N GLY A 836 32.05 -14.55 12.85
CA GLY A 836 32.00 -15.21 11.55
C GLY A 836 31.68 -14.27 10.40
N PHE A 837 30.75 -13.34 10.63
CA PHE A 837 30.32 -12.36 9.63
C PHE A 837 31.46 -11.45 9.19
N LEU A 838 32.17 -10.85 10.15
CA LEU A 838 33.26 -9.90 9.88
C LEU A 838 34.49 -10.62 9.30
N ALA A 839 34.78 -11.84 9.73
CA ALA A 839 35.85 -12.64 9.12
C ALA A 839 35.57 -12.92 7.65
N ALA A 840 34.33 -13.32 7.30
CA ALA A 840 33.93 -13.54 5.92
C ALA A 840 33.96 -12.25 5.08
N ALA A 841 33.51 -11.13 5.66
CA ALA A 841 33.58 -9.82 5.01
C ALA A 841 35.02 -9.37 4.73
N ASP A 842 35.94 -9.56 5.68
CA ASP A 842 37.35 -9.23 5.49
C ASP A 842 38.03 -10.17 4.48
N SER A 843 37.70 -11.46 4.50
CA SER A 843 38.16 -12.42 3.48
C SER A 843 37.69 -12.02 2.08
N ALA A 844 36.41 -11.66 1.92
CA ALA A 844 35.88 -11.20 0.64
C ALA A 844 36.55 -9.89 0.16
N ARG A 845 36.81 -8.96 1.09
CA ARG A 845 37.56 -7.72 0.81
C ARG A 845 38.99 -8.00 0.34
N LYS A 846 39.69 -8.96 0.98
CA LYS A 846 41.07 -9.37 0.60
C LYS A 846 41.12 -10.17 -0.70
N ALA A 847 40.08 -10.94 -1.00
CA ALA A 847 39.94 -11.70 -2.23
C ALA A 847 39.50 -10.84 -3.41
N ALA A 848 38.89 -9.67 -3.16
CA ALA A 848 38.69 -8.66 -4.18
C ALA A 848 40.08 -8.24 -4.70
N PRO A 849 40.33 -8.30 -6.01
CA PRO A 849 41.65 -8.00 -6.56
C PRO A 849 42.12 -6.62 -6.08
N HIS A 850 43.28 -6.60 -5.40
CA HIS A 850 44.05 -5.40 -5.08
C HIS A 850 44.66 -4.86 -6.38
N ASP A 851 43.81 -4.27 -7.22
CA ASP A 851 44.26 -3.48 -8.35
C ASP A 851 43.83 -2.05 -8.06
N ASP A 852 44.79 -1.17 -7.76
CA ASP A 852 44.59 0.27 -7.60
C ASP A 852 44.17 0.95 -8.93
N GLN A 853 43.89 0.16 -9.98
CA GLN A 853 43.22 0.62 -11.17
C GLN A 853 41.74 0.20 -11.16
N PRO A 854 40.80 1.17 -11.23
CA PRO A 854 39.38 0.84 -11.38
C PRO A 854 39.19 -0.05 -12.61
N LYS A 855 38.45 -1.17 -12.47
CA LYS A 855 38.01 -1.97 -13.62
C LYS A 855 37.09 -1.11 -14.49
N VAL A 856 37.68 -0.51 -15.52
CA VAL A 856 36.96 0.29 -16.51
C VAL A 856 36.15 -0.69 -17.38
N GLY A 857 34.82 -0.59 -17.31
CA GLY A 857 33.92 -1.31 -18.21
C GLY A 857 34.09 -0.89 -19.67
N PRO A 858 33.49 -1.60 -20.65
CA PRO A 858 33.57 -1.22 -22.06
C PRO A 858 33.02 0.20 -22.29
N ASN A 859 33.51 0.88 -23.33
CA ASN A 859 32.93 2.15 -23.74
C ASN A 859 31.48 1.93 -24.18
N LEU A 860 30.53 2.60 -23.52
CA LEU A 860 29.11 2.47 -23.78
C LEU A 860 28.62 3.38 -24.92
N MET A 861 29.48 4.27 -25.44
CA MET A 861 29.11 5.21 -26.50
C MET A 861 28.99 4.48 -27.85
N PRO A 862 27.81 4.51 -28.51
CA PRO A 862 27.68 3.98 -29.86
C PRO A 862 28.38 4.93 -30.86
N ASN A 863 29.07 4.36 -31.84
CA ASN A 863 29.80 5.10 -32.88
C ASN A 863 30.66 6.25 -32.31
N ALA A 864 31.46 5.93 -31.29
CA ALA A 864 32.22 6.88 -30.46
C ALA A 864 33.23 7.75 -31.24
N SER A 865 33.78 7.21 -32.33
CA SER A 865 34.72 7.87 -33.24
C SER A 865 34.05 8.40 -34.51
N PHE A 866 32.72 8.29 -34.63
CA PHE A 866 31.94 8.88 -35.71
C PHE A 866 32.20 8.35 -37.14
N GLU A 867 32.86 7.20 -37.27
CA GLU A 867 33.22 6.61 -38.57
C GLU A 867 32.03 5.93 -39.28
N GLU A 868 31.00 5.50 -38.55
CA GLU A 868 29.82 4.91 -39.16
C GLU A 868 28.83 6.00 -39.58
N ILE A 869 28.73 6.26 -40.89
CA ILE A 869 27.88 7.31 -41.46
C ILE A 869 26.75 6.70 -42.29
N GLN A 870 25.52 7.14 -42.02
CA GLN A 870 24.33 6.79 -42.79
C GLN A 870 23.55 8.05 -43.14
N ASN A 871 23.22 8.23 -44.43
CA ASN A 871 22.50 9.41 -44.94
C ASN A 871 23.17 10.76 -44.55
N GLY A 872 24.50 10.80 -44.49
CA GLY A 872 25.27 12.00 -44.13
C GLY A 872 25.24 12.37 -42.65
N GLN A 873 24.77 11.48 -41.77
CA GLN A 873 24.76 11.65 -40.32
C GLN A 873 25.46 10.49 -39.60
N PRO A 874 26.02 10.70 -38.40
CA PRO A 874 26.68 9.63 -37.66
C PRO A 874 25.60 8.71 -37.11
N VAL A 875 25.74 7.40 -37.33
CA VAL A 875 24.78 6.41 -36.83
C VAL A 875 24.55 6.61 -35.32
N ALA A 876 23.28 6.59 -34.89
CA ALA A 876 22.77 6.82 -33.52
C ALA A 876 22.80 8.26 -32.99
N TRP A 877 23.56 9.18 -33.59
CA TRP A 877 23.68 10.56 -33.10
C TRP A 877 22.67 11.49 -33.76
N LYS A 878 22.11 12.42 -32.98
CA LYS A 878 21.08 13.38 -33.42
C LYS A 878 21.45 14.80 -33.01
N VAL A 879 20.96 15.79 -33.75
CA VAL A 879 21.12 17.20 -33.38
C VAL A 879 20.02 17.63 -32.40
N ARG A 880 20.39 18.45 -31.42
CA ARG A 880 19.48 19.09 -30.47
C ARG A 880 19.85 20.56 -30.33
N ASN A 881 19.00 21.43 -30.88
CA ASN A 881 19.12 22.88 -30.78
C ASN A 881 18.36 23.40 -29.56
N TYR A 882 19.02 24.17 -28.70
CA TYR A 882 18.37 24.85 -27.57
C TYR A 882 18.07 26.31 -27.90
N ASN A 883 19.02 27.03 -28.51
CA ASN A 883 18.85 28.44 -28.85
C ASN A 883 19.85 28.94 -29.92
N GLY A 884 19.36 29.57 -30.98
CA GLY A 884 20.18 30.14 -32.05
C GLY A 884 20.55 29.14 -33.15
N PRO A 885 20.94 29.62 -34.35
CA PRO A 885 21.29 28.75 -35.47
C PRO A 885 22.78 28.35 -35.45
N ALA A 886 23.06 27.11 -35.81
CA ALA A 886 24.40 26.57 -36.03
C ALA A 886 24.41 25.53 -37.15
N ASP A 887 25.52 25.47 -37.87
CA ASP A 887 25.81 24.43 -38.85
C ASP A 887 26.38 23.20 -38.13
N HIS A 888 25.75 22.05 -38.34
CA HIS A 888 26.15 20.76 -37.79
C HIS A 888 26.59 19.86 -38.94
N ALA A 889 27.84 19.41 -38.89
CA ALA A 889 28.41 18.58 -39.95
C ALA A 889 29.24 17.45 -39.35
N ILE A 890 29.47 16.42 -40.16
CA ILE A 890 30.58 15.48 -39.98
C ILE A 890 31.61 15.86 -41.02
N VAL A 891 32.88 15.91 -40.64
CA VAL A 891 33.96 16.33 -41.53
C VAL A 891 35.10 15.32 -41.48
N GLU A 892 35.83 15.20 -42.59
CA GLU A 892 37.06 14.42 -42.69
C GLU A 892 38.23 15.14 -41.99
N ALA A 893 38.13 15.26 -40.67
CA ALA A 893 39.14 15.89 -39.82
C ALA A 893 39.24 15.18 -38.47
N GLY A 894 39.00 13.86 -38.47
CA GLY A 894 39.12 12.99 -37.29
C GLY A 894 40.46 13.18 -36.57
N ARG A 895 40.42 13.11 -35.23
CA ARG A 895 41.62 12.96 -34.42
C ARG A 895 42.12 11.52 -34.52
N THR A 896 41.20 10.54 -34.50
CA THR A 896 41.48 9.15 -34.87
C THR A 896 40.45 8.67 -35.88
N GLY A 897 40.91 7.97 -36.92
CA GLY A 897 40.05 7.72 -38.09
C GLY A 897 39.94 8.96 -38.98
N ASP A 898 38.98 8.92 -39.91
CA ASP A 898 38.80 9.96 -40.92
C ASP A 898 37.82 11.04 -40.44
N HIS A 899 36.81 10.71 -39.62
CA HIS A 899 35.66 11.57 -39.35
C HIS A 899 35.62 12.16 -37.94
N CYS A 900 35.02 13.36 -37.80
CA CYS A 900 34.64 13.91 -36.49
C CYS A 900 33.39 14.79 -36.58
N LEU A 901 32.73 15.03 -35.45
CA LEU A 901 31.60 15.96 -35.38
C LEU A 901 32.10 17.40 -35.40
N LYS A 902 31.43 18.26 -36.15
CA LYS A 902 31.67 19.70 -36.20
C LYS A 902 30.38 20.46 -35.89
N ILE A 903 30.51 21.54 -35.10
CA ILE A 903 29.45 22.54 -34.92
C ILE A 903 30.07 23.93 -35.15
N SER A 904 29.44 24.77 -35.96
CA SER A 904 29.88 26.16 -36.16
C SER A 904 28.74 27.17 -36.17
N SER A 905 28.98 28.36 -35.61
CA SER A 905 28.03 29.47 -35.68
C SER A 905 28.74 30.82 -35.64
N SER A 906 28.39 31.71 -36.56
CA SER A 906 28.88 33.10 -36.60
C SER A 906 28.00 34.08 -35.80
N VAL A 907 26.75 33.71 -35.53
CA VAL A 907 25.75 34.56 -34.84
C VAL A 907 25.45 34.12 -33.40
N GLY A 908 25.98 32.97 -33.01
CA GLY A 908 25.89 32.44 -31.64
C GLY A 908 24.79 31.38 -31.51
N SER A 909 25.15 30.23 -30.93
CA SER A 909 24.23 29.11 -30.73
C SER A 909 24.48 28.38 -29.40
N ASP A 910 23.43 27.76 -28.88
CA ASP A 910 23.43 26.75 -27.81
C ASP A 910 22.77 25.50 -28.38
N THR A 911 23.58 24.50 -28.70
CA THR A 911 23.16 23.29 -29.43
C THR A 911 24.10 22.13 -29.14
N SER A 912 23.73 20.92 -29.56
CA SER A 912 24.57 19.74 -29.44
C SER A 912 24.28 18.68 -30.49
N TRP A 913 25.27 17.83 -30.71
CA TRP A 913 25.02 16.44 -31.08
C TRP A 913 24.77 15.63 -29.81
N PHE A 914 23.78 14.74 -29.79
CA PHE A 914 23.48 13.90 -28.64
C PHE A 914 23.16 12.46 -29.01
N VAL A 915 23.33 11.58 -28.03
CA VAL A 915 22.93 10.18 -28.09
C VAL A 915 22.45 9.69 -26.73
N ASP A 916 21.48 8.77 -26.72
CA ASP A 916 21.01 8.14 -25.50
C ASP A 916 21.66 6.77 -25.29
N VAL A 917 22.21 6.55 -24.09
CA VAL A 917 23.00 5.36 -23.74
C VAL A 917 22.39 4.69 -22.50
N PRO A 918 22.14 3.36 -22.51
CA PRO A 918 21.68 2.64 -21.31
C PRO A 918 22.78 2.61 -20.23
N VAL A 919 22.38 2.78 -18.97
CA VAL A 919 23.29 2.80 -17.82
C VAL A 919 22.69 2.12 -16.60
N THR A 920 23.55 1.73 -15.67
CA THR A 920 23.22 1.02 -14.44
C THR A 920 23.06 2.02 -13.28
N PRO A 921 21.89 2.07 -12.62
CA PRO A 921 21.71 2.84 -11.37
C PRO A 921 22.72 2.44 -10.29
N GLY A 922 23.14 3.39 -9.46
CA GLY A 922 24.08 3.20 -8.36
C GLY A 922 25.57 3.17 -8.74
N ALA A 923 25.91 3.17 -10.03
CA ALA A 923 27.30 3.06 -10.50
C ALA A 923 28.03 4.40 -10.66
N LEU A 924 29.37 4.37 -10.61
CA LEU A 924 30.24 5.51 -10.94
C LEU A 924 30.62 5.46 -12.42
N TYR A 925 30.45 6.57 -13.13
CA TYR A 925 30.78 6.69 -14.55
C TYR A 925 31.86 7.74 -14.79
N ARG A 926 32.65 7.53 -15.85
CA ARG A 926 33.57 8.53 -16.41
C ARG A 926 33.13 8.85 -17.84
N LEU A 927 32.79 10.12 -18.09
CA LEU A 927 32.58 10.67 -19.43
C LEU A 927 33.87 11.37 -19.86
N SER A 928 34.34 11.09 -21.07
CA SER A 928 35.53 11.72 -21.64
C SER A 928 35.42 11.82 -23.15
N GLY A 929 36.26 12.65 -23.76
CA GLY A 929 36.38 12.76 -25.21
C GLY A 929 37.34 13.88 -25.57
N TRP A 930 37.58 14.06 -26.86
CA TRP A 930 38.45 15.11 -27.38
C TRP A 930 37.64 16.24 -27.99
N VAL A 931 38.05 17.46 -27.69
CA VAL A 931 37.42 18.69 -28.16
C VAL A 931 38.50 19.56 -28.80
N LYS A 932 38.24 20.05 -30.02
CA LYS A 932 39.05 21.06 -30.69
C LYS A 932 38.20 22.29 -30.93
N THR A 933 38.75 23.49 -30.78
CA THR A 933 38.01 24.73 -30.99
C THR A 933 38.78 25.70 -31.87
N ASP A 934 38.07 26.49 -32.67
CA ASP A 934 38.62 27.64 -33.37
C ASP A 934 37.76 28.87 -33.13
N SER A 935 38.40 29.91 -32.56
CA SER A 935 37.82 31.22 -32.30
C SER A 935 36.53 31.17 -31.48
N VAL A 936 36.38 30.17 -30.61
CA VAL A 936 35.16 29.97 -29.82
C VAL A 936 35.05 31.01 -28.71
N LYS A 937 33.96 31.79 -28.70
CA LYS A 937 33.70 32.87 -27.74
C LYS A 937 32.23 32.83 -27.31
N GLY A 938 31.89 33.37 -26.13
CA GLY A 938 30.52 33.41 -25.62
C GLY A 938 30.38 32.65 -24.30
N ALA A 939 29.33 31.84 -24.15
CA ALA A 939 29.01 31.09 -22.92
C ALA A 939 30.09 30.05 -22.53
N ARG A 940 29.77 28.76 -22.51
CA ARG A 940 30.74 27.74 -22.07
C ARG A 940 31.64 27.21 -23.19
N GLY A 941 31.37 27.50 -24.46
CA GLY A 941 32.20 27.00 -25.56
C GLY A 941 31.87 25.55 -25.92
N GLY A 942 32.87 24.67 -26.03
CA GLY A 942 32.71 23.25 -26.37
C GLY A 942 32.95 22.31 -25.17
N LEU A 943 32.01 21.41 -24.86
CA LEU A 943 32.12 20.47 -23.73
C LEU A 943 31.27 19.21 -23.93
N PHE A 944 31.42 18.21 -23.06
CA PHE A 944 30.48 17.10 -22.96
C PHE A 944 29.62 17.20 -21.70
N ASN A 945 28.35 16.82 -21.80
CA ASN A 945 27.53 16.67 -20.60
C ASN A 945 26.46 15.57 -20.68
N VAL A 946 26.05 15.09 -19.52
CA VAL A 946 24.81 14.33 -19.33
C VAL A 946 23.65 15.30 -19.15
N HIS A 947 22.66 15.23 -20.02
CA HIS A 947 21.50 16.13 -19.97
C HIS A 947 20.75 16.03 -18.64
N GLY A 948 20.51 17.18 -18.00
CA GLY A 948 19.80 17.27 -16.71
C GLY A 948 20.57 16.73 -15.50
N LEU A 949 21.87 16.43 -15.60
CA LEU A 949 22.69 16.00 -14.46
C LEU A 949 23.81 17.02 -14.21
N LYS A 950 23.76 17.69 -13.05
CA LYS A 950 24.66 18.81 -12.73
C LYS A 950 26.13 18.40 -12.65
N ASP A 951 26.41 17.22 -12.11
CA ASP A 951 27.78 16.75 -11.86
C ASP A 951 28.41 16.02 -13.07
N GLY A 952 27.60 15.70 -14.08
CA GLY A 952 28.01 15.02 -15.31
C GLY A 952 28.39 15.98 -16.44
N VAL A 953 29.15 17.04 -16.14
CA VAL A 953 29.58 18.08 -17.09
C VAL A 953 31.11 18.14 -17.09
N THR A 954 31.74 18.05 -18.26
CA THR A 954 33.20 18.19 -18.37
C THR A 954 33.62 19.66 -18.31
N ASP A 955 34.92 19.89 -18.12
CA ASP A 955 35.50 21.20 -18.35
C ASP A 955 35.25 21.63 -19.80
N ALA A 956 35.13 22.94 -20.00
CA ALA A 956 34.72 23.52 -21.26
C ALA A 956 35.89 24.21 -21.97
N ILE A 957 35.95 24.03 -23.29
CA ILE A 957 37.04 24.51 -24.14
C ILE A 957 36.56 25.73 -24.93
N SER A 958 37.37 26.80 -24.93
CA SER A 958 37.08 28.06 -25.62
C SER A 958 38.36 28.63 -26.26
N GLY A 959 38.22 29.68 -27.09
CA GLY A 959 39.30 30.20 -27.91
C GLY A 959 39.65 29.27 -29.07
N SER A 960 40.89 29.39 -29.57
CA SER A 960 41.44 28.46 -30.56
C SER A 960 42.38 27.49 -29.86
N GLN A 961 41.96 26.24 -29.72
CA GLN A 961 42.73 25.17 -29.09
C GLN A 961 42.71 23.95 -29.99
N ASP A 962 43.87 23.30 -30.14
CA ASP A 962 43.93 22.01 -30.82
C ASP A 962 43.27 20.91 -29.95
N TRP A 963 43.17 19.70 -30.49
CA TRP A 963 42.55 18.57 -29.82
C TRP A 963 42.97 18.43 -28.35
N THR A 964 42.02 18.68 -27.45
CA THR A 964 42.22 18.67 -26.01
C THR A 964 41.27 17.64 -25.39
N ARG A 965 41.81 16.73 -24.60
CA ARG A 965 41.02 15.70 -23.92
C ARG A 965 40.39 16.28 -22.66
N VAL A 966 39.07 16.17 -22.55
CA VAL A 966 38.33 16.55 -21.35
C VAL A 966 37.68 15.30 -20.75
N GLN A 967 37.52 15.28 -19.42
CA GLN A 967 36.89 14.17 -18.73
C GLN A 967 36.21 14.59 -17.43
N ARG A 968 35.22 13.82 -17.00
CA ARG A 968 34.50 14.00 -15.74
C ARG A 968 34.05 12.65 -15.18
N GLU A 969 34.30 12.42 -13.90
CA GLU A 969 33.67 11.34 -13.15
C GLU A 969 32.45 11.84 -12.39
N PHE A 970 31.38 11.04 -12.38
CA PHE A 970 30.14 11.37 -11.70
C PHE A 970 29.34 10.12 -11.34
N ARG A 971 28.51 10.22 -10.29
CA ARG A 971 27.68 9.13 -9.78
C ARG A 971 26.33 9.09 -10.49
N ASN A 972 25.87 7.88 -10.83
CA ASN A 972 24.50 7.64 -11.28
C ASN A 972 23.65 7.16 -10.11
N ASP A 973 22.83 8.02 -9.49
CA ASP A 973 22.07 7.57 -8.31
C ASP A 973 20.89 6.64 -8.66
N SER A 974 20.20 6.91 -9.78
CA SER A 974 18.92 6.23 -10.08
C SER A 974 18.58 6.08 -11.57
N ARG A 975 19.34 6.67 -12.50
CA ARG A 975 18.94 6.68 -13.92
C ARG A 975 19.29 5.36 -14.59
N THR A 976 18.42 4.88 -15.48
CA THR A 976 18.68 3.70 -16.33
C THR A 976 19.16 4.07 -17.73
N ARG A 977 19.18 5.37 -18.06
CA ARG A 977 19.61 5.91 -19.35
C ARG A 977 20.20 7.30 -19.18
N PHE A 978 21.28 7.59 -19.90
CA PHE A 978 21.86 8.93 -20.02
C PHE A 978 21.67 9.48 -21.43
N SER A 979 21.46 10.79 -21.53
CA SER A 979 21.50 11.52 -22.79
C SER A 979 22.80 12.32 -22.81
N ILE A 980 23.78 11.85 -23.58
CA ILE A 980 25.13 12.43 -23.65
C ILE A 980 25.16 13.45 -24.78
N ASN A 981 25.59 14.68 -24.50
CA ASN A 981 25.71 15.74 -25.48
C ASN A 981 27.18 16.10 -25.74
N CYS A 982 27.53 16.30 -27.00
CA CYS A 982 28.67 17.09 -27.48
C CYS A 982 28.16 18.52 -27.69
N LEU A 983 28.35 19.38 -26.69
CA LEU A 983 27.60 20.63 -26.51
C LEU A 983 28.41 21.85 -26.97
N PHE A 984 27.88 22.57 -27.96
CA PHE A 984 28.38 23.86 -28.42
C PHE A 984 27.49 25.00 -27.90
N GLY A 985 28.07 25.84 -27.06
CA GLY A 985 27.30 26.64 -26.12
C GLY A 985 27.02 25.83 -24.86
N GLY A 986 26.30 26.43 -23.91
CA GLY A 986 25.96 25.72 -22.68
C GLY A 986 25.40 26.66 -21.66
N TRP A 987 24.08 26.57 -21.47
CA TRP A 987 23.29 27.55 -20.71
C TRP A 987 23.50 28.98 -21.25
N GLY A 988 23.65 29.11 -22.57
CA GLY A 988 23.98 30.36 -23.26
C GLY A 988 24.67 30.13 -24.62
N LYS A 989 24.69 31.17 -25.46
CA LYS A 989 25.18 31.11 -26.84
C LYS A 989 26.69 31.23 -26.95
N SER A 990 27.30 30.48 -27.87
CA SER A 990 28.69 30.59 -28.28
C SER A 990 28.81 30.76 -29.80
N THR A 991 29.78 31.57 -30.25
CA THR A 991 30.21 31.74 -31.64
C THR A 991 31.53 31.02 -31.87
N GLY A 992 31.87 30.72 -33.12
CA GLY A 992 33.11 30.02 -33.50
C GLY A 992 32.83 28.60 -34.00
N THR A 993 33.86 27.76 -34.03
CA THR A 993 33.75 26.36 -34.48
C THR A 993 34.31 25.41 -33.42
N VAL A 994 33.61 24.30 -33.17
CA VAL A 994 34.07 23.22 -32.31
C VAL A 994 34.01 21.89 -33.06
N TRP A 995 34.97 21.01 -32.77
CA TRP A 995 34.98 19.63 -33.21
C TRP A 995 35.06 18.67 -32.03
N TYR A 996 34.44 17.50 -32.15
CA TYR A 996 34.41 16.44 -31.13
C TYR A 996 34.82 15.10 -31.73
N ASP A 997 35.66 14.36 -30.99
CA ASP A 997 36.09 13.02 -31.39
C ASP A 997 36.34 12.09 -30.18
N ASP A 998 36.34 10.78 -30.42
CA ASP A 998 36.58 9.69 -29.47
C ASP A 998 35.82 9.81 -28.13
N VAL A 999 34.49 9.92 -28.21
CA VAL A 999 33.65 10.08 -27.01
C VAL A 999 33.56 8.76 -26.25
N SER A 1000 33.81 8.81 -24.95
CA SER A 1000 33.86 7.62 -24.10
C SER A 1000 33.06 7.81 -22.83
N LEU A 1001 32.15 6.87 -22.57
CA LEU A 1001 31.41 6.74 -21.32
C LEU A 1001 31.66 5.33 -20.80
N VAL A 1002 32.39 5.24 -19.69
CA VAL A 1002 32.78 3.96 -19.09
C VAL A 1002 32.34 3.88 -17.64
N MET A 1003 31.93 2.69 -17.21
CA MET A 1003 31.68 2.39 -15.79
C MET A 1003 33.03 2.18 -15.09
N VAL A 1004 33.29 2.87 -13.99
CA VAL A 1004 34.60 2.89 -13.32
C VAL A 1004 34.69 1.88 -12.16
N HIS A 1005 33.59 1.62 -11.43
CA HIS A 1005 33.57 0.63 -10.36
C HIS A 1005 32.14 0.17 -10.03
N GLU A 1006 31.93 -1.14 -9.86
CA GLU A 1006 30.94 -1.67 -8.92
C GLU A 1006 31.57 -1.68 -7.53
N LEU A 1007 31.44 -0.59 -6.77
CA LEU A 1007 31.62 -0.70 -5.32
C LEU A 1007 30.60 -1.73 -4.81
N PRO A 1008 30.94 -2.58 -3.81
CA PRO A 1008 29.89 -3.22 -3.01
C PRO A 1008 28.92 -2.13 -2.60
N THR A 1009 27.68 -2.29 -3.03
CA THR A 1009 26.67 -1.22 -2.99
C THR A 1009 26.61 -0.63 -1.59
N GLU A 1010 26.40 0.69 -1.47
CA GLU A 1010 26.23 1.36 -0.17
C GLU A 1010 25.36 0.58 0.84
N PRO A 1011 24.27 -0.11 0.43
CA PRO A 1011 23.55 -1.04 1.30
C PRO A 1011 24.39 -2.14 1.96
N LEU A 1012 25.20 -2.90 1.22
CA LEU A 1012 26.04 -3.96 1.78
C LEU A 1012 27.11 -3.39 2.73
N GLN A 1013 27.76 -2.30 2.33
CA GLN A 1013 28.75 -1.64 3.18
C GLN A 1013 28.14 -1.08 4.46
N ARG A 1014 26.90 -0.58 4.41
CA ARG A 1014 26.15 -0.15 5.60
C ARG A 1014 25.90 -1.31 6.57
N VAL A 1015 25.54 -2.50 6.06
CA VAL A 1015 25.39 -3.71 6.90
C VAL A 1015 26.72 -4.04 7.59
N ILE A 1016 27.82 -4.13 6.83
CA ILE A 1016 29.15 -4.45 7.37
C ILE A 1016 29.58 -3.45 8.44
N ARG A 1017 29.48 -2.14 8.16
CA ARG A 1017 29.83 -1.07 9.11
C ARG A 1017 29.03 -1.17 10.41
N ARG A 1018 27.74 -1.48 10.33
CA ARG A 1018 26.89 -1.58 11.52
C ARG A 1018 27.21 -2.82 12.35
N VAL A 1019 27.45 -3.96 11.71
CA VAL A 1019 27.88 -5.19 12.42
C VAL A 1019 29.24 -4.98 13.09
N ALA A 1020 30.17 -4.29 12.44
CA ALA A 1020 31.46 -3.94 13.02
C ALA A 1020 31.31 -3.02 14.24
N ALA A 1021 30.55 -1.92 14.11
CA ALA A 1021 30.30 -0.98 15.20
C ALA A 1021 29.64 -1.65 16.42
N ASP A 1022 28.68 -2.54 16.20
CA ASP A 1022 28.05 -3.31 17.27
C ASP A 1022 29.03 -4.30 17.94
N ALA A 1023 29.90 -4.96 17.17
CA ALA A 1023 30.94 -5.83 17.72
C ALA A 1023 31.95 -5.05 18.58
N GLU A 1024 32.39 -3.87 18.13
CA GLU A 1024 33.28 -2.97 18.88
C GLU A 1024 32.62 -2.47 20.17
N ALA A 1025 31.33 -2.10 20.11
CA ALA A 1025 30.56 -1.67 21.28
C ALA A 1025 30.43 -2.79 22.33
N ARG A 1026 30.28 -4.06 21.90
CA ARG A 1026 30.28 -5.21 22.82
C ARG A 1026 31.65 -5.49 23.42
N GLN A 1027 32.73 -5.41 22.63
CA GLN A 1027 34.10 -5.66 23.10
C GLN A 1027 34.59 -4.59 24.09
N SER A 1028 34.21 -3.32 23.87
CA SER A 1028 34.57 -2.20 24.75
C SER A 1028 33.83 -2.19 26.09
N GLY A 1029 32.96 -3.16 26.37
CA GLY A 1029 32.14 -3.21 27.58
C GLY A 1029 31.04 -2.15 27.62
N ALA A 1030 30.84 -1.39 26.54
CA ALA A 1030 29.72 -0.45 26.40
C ALA A 1030 28.36 -1.20 26.37
N ILE A 1031 28.37 -2.51 26.13
CA ILE A 1031 27.18 -3.37 26.14
C ILE A 1031 27.45 -4.60 27.02
N ALA A 1032 27.60 -4.37 28.33
CA ALA A 1032 27.47 -5.43 29.33
C ALA A 1032 25.98 -5.74 29.57
N GLY A 1033 25.36 -6.47 28.63
CA GLY A 1033 23.98 -6.94 28.74
C GLY A 1033 22.93 -5.82 28.60
N ALA A 1034 21.75 -6.18 28.11
CA ALA A 1034 20.58 -5.31 28.12
C ALA A 1034 20.04 -5.14 29.55
N ALA A 1035 20.84 -4.54 30.43
CA ALA A 1035 20.38 -3.84 31.61
C ALA A 1035 20.63 -2.36 31.34
N ARG A 1036 19.54 -1.58 31.25
CA ARG A 1036 19.59 -0.11 31.35
C ARG A 1036 20.58 0.23 32.45
N SER A 1037 21.59 1.08 32.20
CA SER A 1037 22.51 1.47 33.26
C SER A 1037 21.68 2.02 34.40
N GLY A 1038 21.61 1.31 35.53
CA GLY A 1038 20.85 1.71 36.71
C GLY A 1038 21.45 2.92 37.44
N LYS A 1039 22.22 3.76 36.74
CA LYS A 1039 22.73 5.01 37.27
C LYS A 1039 21.63 6.06 37.13
N PRO A 1040 21.17 6.65 38.24
CA PRO A 1040 20.22 7.75 38.22
C PRO A 1040 20.67 8.89 37.29
N LEU A 1041 19.74 9.49 36.54
CA LEU A 1041 20.03 10.55 35.55
C LEU A 1041 20.52 11.86 36.19
N ASP A 1042 20.38 11.99 37.51
CA ASP A 1042 20.90 13.09 38.30
C ASP A 1042 22.34 12.83 38.76
N GLN A 1043 22.98 11.71 38.41
CA GLN A 1043 24.35 11.38 38.83
C GLN A 1043 25.31 11.21 37.64
N GLY A 1044 26.48 11.84 37.73
CA GLY A 1044 27.53 11.79 36.70
C GLY A 1044 27.39 12.85 35.60
N GLY A 1045 27.96 12.57 34.43
CA GLY A 1045 27.97 13.47 33.27
C GLY A 1045 29.21 14.36 33.17
N ASP A 1046 29.56 14.74 31.94
CA ASP A 1046 30.69 15.61 31.58
C ASP A 1046 30.18 16.99 31.14
N PRO A 1047 30.46 18.05 31.93
CA PRO A 1047 30.04 19.41 31.60
C PRO A 1047 30.52 19.93 30.25
N ALA A 1048 31.67 19.48 29.73
CA ALA A 1048 32.17 19.92 28.43
C ALA A 1048 31.33 19.33 27.28
N ARG A 1049 30.94 18.06 27.39
CA ARG A 1049 30.01 17.43 26.44
C ARG A 1049 28.60 18.02 26.58
N GLY A 1050 28.13 18.27 27.80
CA GLY A 1050 26.87 18.97 28.05
C GLY A 1050 26.82 20.37 27.45
N ARG A 1051 27.93 21.12 27.53
CA ARG A 1051 28.06 22.42 26.86
C ARG A 1051 27.97 22.29 25.34
N ALA A 1052 28.62 21.27 24.76
CA ALA A 1052 28.53 21.02 23.33
C ALA A 1052 27.08 20.67 22.91
N ILE A 1053 26.37 19.90 23.72
CA ILE A 1053 24.95 19.59 23.49
C ILE A 1053 24.11 20.89 23.53
N PHE A 1054 24.30 21.73 24.54
CA PHE A 1054 23.54 22.98 24.68
C PHE A 1054 23.72 23.92 23.48
N PHE A 1055 24.97 24.13 23.03
CA PHE A 1055 25.31 25.15 22.03
C PHE A 1055 25.35 24.65 20.58
N LYS A 1056 25.62 23.36 20.35
CA LYS A 1056 25.94 22.84 19.00
C LYS A 1056 25.02 21.70 18.53
N ASN A 1057 24.23 21.10 19.41
CA ASN A 1057 23.36 19.99 19.01
C ASN A 1057 22.11 20.54 18.32
N GLU A 1058 21.98 20.29 17.01
CA GLU A 1058 20.88 20.78 16.18
C GLU A 1058 19.54 20.11 16.47
N LEU A 1059 19.54 18.89 17.04
CA LEU A 1059 18.33 18.14 17.41
C LEU A 1059 17.67 18.71 18.65
N VAL A 1060 18.46 19.04 19.67
CA VAL A 1060 17.92 19.64 20.91
C VAL A 1060 17.76 21.14 20.78
N GLY A 1061 18.73 21.83 20.16
CA GLY A 1061 18.64 23.25 19.86
C GLY A 1061 18.48 24.16 21.08
N CYS A 1062 18.93 23.77 22.28
CA CYS A 1062 18.72 24.53 23.53
C CYS A 1062 19.07 26.02 23.38
N VAL A 1063 20.22 26.32 22.78
CA VAL A 1063 20.70 27.69 22.54
C VAL A 1063 19.77 28.54 21.67
N ARG A 1064 18.93 27.94 20.82
CA ARG A 1064 17.97 28.69 19.98
C ARG A 1064 16.86 29.32 20.82
N CYS A 1065 16.55 28.71 21.96
CA CYS A 1065 15.47 29.17 22.83
C CYS A 1065 15.99 29.79 24.13
N HIS A 1066 17.07 29.27 24.70
CA HIS A 1066 17.61 29.68 25.99
C HIS A 1066 18.97 30.37 25.85
N LYS A 1067 19.14 31.45 26.61
CA LYS A 1067 20.40 32.18 26.73
C LYS A 1067 21.27 31.61 27.85
N VAL A 1068 22.57 31.52 27.61
CA VAL A 1068 23.61 31.27 28.62
C VAL A 1068 24.79 32.20 28.36
N ALA A 1069 25.16 33.01 29.34
CA ALA A 1069 26.25 33.99 29.26
C ALA A 1069 26.15 34.93 28.03
N ASN A 1070 24.95 35.46 27.76
CA ASN A 1070 24.61 36.29 26.60
C ASN A 1070 24.69 35.61 25.21
N GLU A 1071 24.87 34.30 25.15
CA GLU A 1071 24.83 33.51 23.91
C GLU A 1071 23.53 32.67 23.87
N GLY A 1072 22.72 32.86 22.82
CA GLY A 1072 21.46 32.14 22.59
C GLY A 1072 20.24 33.04 22.38
N GLY A 1073 19.06 32.41 22.29
CA GLY A 1073 17.78 33.08 22.06
C GLY A 1073 17.04 33.52 23.33
N ASP A 1074 16.08 34.43 23.16
CA ASP A 1074 15.26 35.03 24.23
C ASP A 1074 13.81 34.48 24.26
N VAL A 1075 13.64 33.24 23.75
CA VAL A 1075 12.32 32.61 23.59
C VAL A 1075 11.88 31.89 24.88
N GLY A 1076 12.84 31.27 25.57
CA GLY A 1076 12.70 30.65 26.89
C GLY A 1076 13.52 31.41 27.95
N PRO A 1077 13.40 31.03 29.23
CA PRO A 1077 14.11 31.68 30.32
C PRO A 1077 15.64 31.65 30.13
N ASP A 1078 16.31 32.72 30.53
CA ASP A 1078 17.78 32.77 30.65
C ASP A 1078 18.24 31.74 31.68
N LEU A 1079 19.21 30.90 31.32
CA LEU A 1079 19.73 29.81 32.14
C LEU A 1079 21.15 30.07 32.67
N SER A 1080 21.69 31.28 32.46
CA SER A 1080 23.06 31.65 32.83
C SER A 1080 23.41 31.41 34.31
N ASP A 1081 22.41 31.44 35.19
CA ASP A 1081 22.52 31.26 36.64
C ASP A 1081 21.53 30.19 37.18
N ILE A 1082 21.10 29.25 36.32
CA ILE A 1082 20.05 28.27 36.68
C ILE A 1082 20.42 27.43 37.91
N ALA A 1083 21.71 27.13 38.09
CA ALA A 1083 22.20 26.36 39.23
C ALA A 1083 22.34 27.19 40.53
N LYS A 1084 22.17 28.53 40.49
CA LYS A 1084 21.95 29.36 41.70
C LYS A 1084 20.49 29.35 42.15
N ARG A 1085 19.55 29.21 41.20
CA ARG A 1085 18.11 29.36 41.45
C ARG A 1085 17.40 28.04 41.73
N THR A 1086 17.97 26.92 41.29
CA THR A 1086 17.36 25.59 41.35
C THR A 1086 18.39 24.53 41.67
N ASP A 1087 17.93 23.36 42.10
CA ASP A 1087 18.80 22.20 42.33
C ASP A 1087 18.92 21.32 41.07
N ARG A 1088 19.85 20.38 41.13
CA ARG A 1088 20.13 19.45 40.04
C ARG A 1088 18.94 18.55 39.70
N ALA A 1089 18.12 18.21 40.69
CA ALA A 1089 16.91 17.39 40.50
C ALA A 1089 15.86 18.16 39.70
N TYR A 1090 15.69 19.45 39.98
CA TYR A 1090 14.81 20.35 39.22
C TYR A 1090 15.28 20.53 37.77
N ILE A 1091 16.59 20.68 37.56
CA ILE A 1091 17.17 20.75 36.20
C ILE A 1091 16.87 19.45 35.44
N LEU A 1092 17.04 18.30 36.08
CA LEU A 1092 16.71 17.01 35.48
C LEU A 1092 15.21 16.88 35.19
N GLU A 1093 14.34 17.23 36.15
CA GLU A 1093 12.88 17.22 35.97
C GLU A 1093 12.49 18.12 34.79
N SER A 1094 13.09 19.30 34.66
CA SER A 1094 12.82 20.23 33.55
C SER A 1094 13.28 19.72 32.18
N LEU A 1095 14.22 18.77 32.14
CA LEU A 1095 14.66 18.14 30.89
C LEU A 1095 13.84 16.89 30.57
N ILE A 1096 13.43 16.11 31.57
CA ILE A 1096 12.64 14.88 31.38
C ILE A 1096 11.16 15.20 31.20
N ASP A 1097 10.65 16.20 31.89
CA ASP A 1097 9.27 16.67 31.84
C ASP A 1097 9.24 18.20 31.86
N PRO A 1098 9.59 18.86 30.73
CA PRO A 1098 9.57 20.32 30.61
C PRO A 1098 8.18 20.94 30.85
N ASN A 1099 7.11 20.14 30.89
CA ASN A 1099 5.75 20.58 31.17
C ASN A 1099 5.35 20.48 32.65
N ALA A 1100 6.14 19.79 33.48
CA ALA A 1100 5.84 19.64 34.89
C ALA A 1100 5.73 20.99 35.61
N LYS A 1101 6.61 21.94 35.27
CA LYS A 1101 6.66 23.29 35.84
C LYS A 1101 7.11 24.32 34.79
N ILE A 1102 6.16 25.09 34.27
CA ILE A 1102 6.43 26.23 33.38
C ILE A 1102 6.49 27.50 34.24
N ALA A 1103 7.56 28.29 34.07
CA ALA A 1103 7.71 29.57 34.76
C ALA A 1103 6.51 30.50 34.46
N GLU A 1104 5.99 31.18 35.47
CA GLU A 1104 4.69 31.89 35.41
C GLU A 1104 4.59 32.86 34.22
N SER A 1105 5.68 33.54 33.89
CA SER A 1105 5.76 34.50 32.78
C SER A 1105 5.65 33.86 31.38
N TYR A 1106 5.67 32.52 31.27
CA TYR A 1106 5.65 31.78 30.00
C TYR A 1106 4.40 30.88 29.82
N LYS A 1107 3.50 30.82 30.80
CA LYS A 1107 2.28 29.97 30.75
C LYS A 1107 1.25 30.37 29.69
N GLN A 1108 1.34 31.58 29.12
CA GLN A 1108 0.39 32.12 28.13
C GLN A 1108 1.01 32.31 26.72
N SER A 1109 2.23 31.82 26.48
CA SER A 1109 2.92 31.98 25.19
C SER A 1109 2.43 30.96 24.15
N PRO A 1110 2.22 31.32 22.87
CA PRO A 1110 1.74 30.41 21.81
C PRO A 1110 2.79 29.39 21.33
N ILE A 1111 3.87 29.20 22.08
CA ILE A 1111 5.00 28.35 21.70
C ILE A 1111 4.78 26.97 22.29
N SER A 1112 4.83 25.94 21.43
CA SER A 1112 4.76 24.54 21.87
C SER A 1112 5.85 24.26 22.91
N PRO A 1113 5.52 23.65 24.05
CA PRO A 1113 6.54 23.22 24.99
C PRO A 1113 7.49 22.21 24.34
N MET A 1114 8.75 22.19 24.78
CA MET A 1114 9.71 21.23 24.28
C MET A 1114 9.27 19.80 24.61
N PRO A 1115 9.56 18.81 23.75
CA PRO A 1115 9.39 17.42 24.12
C PRO A 1115 10.38 17.05 25.24
N PRO A 1116 10.07 16.04 26.07
CA PRO A 1116 11.05 15.38 26.95
C PRO A 1116 12.37 15.11 26.24
N MET A 1117 13.50 15.52 26.83
CA MET A 1117 14.83 15.37 26.24
C MET A 1117 15.19 13.91 25.97
N GLN A 1118 14.61 12.96 26.71
CA GLN A 1118 14.76 11.51 26.50
C GLN A 1118 14.26 11.03 25.12
N LEU A 1119 13.45 11.84 24.45
CA LEU A 1119 13.00 11.57 23.08
C LEU A 1119 14.01 12.05 22.03
N LEU A 1120 14.89 12.97 22.40
CA LEU A 1120 15.81 13.66 21.50
C LEU A 1120 17.27 13.22 21.66
N ILE A 1121 17.70 12.95 22.90
CA ILE A 1121 19.07 12.60 23.28
C ILE A 1121 19.10 11.46 24.30
N SER A 1122 20.22 10.77 24.39
CA SER A 1122 20.43 9.61 25.27
C SER A 1122 20.52 9.98 26.76
N ASP A 1123 20.38 8.98 27.64
CA ASP A 1123 20.51 9.13 29.09
C ASP A 1123 21.92 9.62 29.53
N ASP A 1124 22.97 9.29 28.77
CA ASP A 1124 24.32 9.83 28.99
C ASP A 1124 24.41 11.31 28.58
N GLU A 1125 23.81 11.68 27.44
CA GLU A 1125 23.74 13.06 26.98
C GLU A 1125 22.88 13.94 27.89
N ILE A 1126 21.81 13.40 28.48
CA ILE A 1126 21.01 14.07 29.51
C ILE A 1126 21.86 14.28 30.76
N ARG A 1127 22.61 13.26 31.22
CA ARG A 1127 23.53 13.42 32.35
C ARG A 1127 24.59 14.46 32.08
N ASP A 1128 25.16 14.47 30.87
CA ASP A 1128 26.13 15.48 30.44
C ASP A 1128 25.50 16.89 30.43
N LEU A 1129 24.28 17.04 29.90
CA LEU A 1129 23.56 18.31 29.87
C LEU A 1129 23.17 18.81 31.27
N VAL A 1130 22.69 17.93 32.14
CA VAL A 1130 22.45 18.22 33.57
C VAL A 1130 23.75 18.61 34.25
N ALA A 1131 24.86 17.92 33.96
CA ALA A 1131 26.19 18.25 34.47
C ALA A 1131 26.61 19.65 34.05
N PHE A 1132 26.45 20.01 32.79
CA PHE A 1132 26.73 21.36 32.29
C PHE A 1132 25.86 22.43 32.94
N LEU A 1133 24.53 22.27 32.92
CA LEU A 1133 23.61 23.25 33.50
C LEU A 1133 23.84 23.43 35.01
N SER A 1134 24.24 22.36 35.70
CA SER A 1134 24.64 22.42 37.12
C SER A 1134 25.94 23.19 37.38
N THR A 1135 26.74 23.49 36.35
CA THR A 1135 27.93 24.35 36.47
C THR A 1135 27.62 25.84 36.35
N LEU A 1136 26.42 26.20 35.86
CA LEU A 1136 26.00 27.58 35.61
C LEU A 1136 25.53 28.26 36.91
N LYS A 1137 26.52 28.57 37.76
CA LYS A 1137 26.34 29.27 39.03
C LYS A 1137 26.29 30.77 38.83
#